data_AF-A0A7V5DK19-F1
#
_entry.id   AF-A0A7V5DK19-F1
#
_cell.length_a   1.000
_cell.length_b   1.000
_cell.length_c   1.000
_cell.angle_alpha   90.00
_cell.angle_beta   90.00
_cell.angle_gamma   90.00
#
_symmetry.space_group_name_H-M   'P 1'
#
loop_
_entity.id
_entity.type
_entity.pdbx_description
1 polymer ?
#
loop_
_entity_poly.entity_id
_entity_poly.type
_entity_poly.pdbx_seq_one_letter_code
_entity_poly.pdbx_strand_id
1 'polypeptide(L)'
;MRGISRTERILGVAALGAMALLAIVLAVTAPARPTEPACLPDRHAIPSGVGVNVQLQGLPAQAIAQQLDGVKAAGFTWIRQRMSWADTEPTPGQLAWDAWDAIVDGAASRGLQVILVLEDAPAWAKAPKDVPFAGAPPRDPDTFARFAEHVAARFRGKVAAYQVWDEPNLGAHWGSDGVNPAAYAALLGAGYRGIRRGDADAVVLAAGLAPTTERSPANLNDLDFLRGLYAAGAGPFFDALAYKPYGFWSDPDTAADPNVTNFARAELIYDILCENGDGHKGIWAVEFGWNALPDDWAGKPSPWGTDRAKRQDARSVLAVRRARAQWPWMGPMIWAAFRPQAPADDPVWGFALVSPDGQARAFARELGALSALHYTGPGHYEASPSAATWMGDWRFSPLGADIGKTGDAVEIPFTGTRIDLHLRPGDYWAVLYATVDGAPANRLPKTADGKAYIVLYDPANQPATVTVASHLDNGHHILRLEAEGGWGQWALAGWSVLREEHGHLPVWLLAIPAAVLAFVLFGSALWWARVVYRWVERARWLHGKVFALGIAIGVALFLWRGPAWLPLVGLALLIVCSIVRRDIALGAIAASLPFYQVYGAVLGRHASLTLALLATAVIAAICDGYLVWVVEGSLGRRVYGLRYTWKRAQDRFAGWWRNLDAMDFAVVALVVVSGLSIPGSQRTDVSVREWVQVVLAAAVFYALIHAQKGSRPAWILVDWLTAGATAVSLVAIVQFITGSGVITAEGVLRVRGFYGSPNNLALFLGRTLPIALCLAAFGRRRQIAYGLAAVPQLAALFLTFSRGALLLGIPAALIFIGIVRRGKTLWAMLGSAAAIVASLIPLAGTQRVASLLQTGQGTTFLRLNLWRAAWNMIREHPWRGVGLDNFLYAYRSRFILPVAWEERNLSHPHNFILDWWTRLGIPGLAILAWLLGVFFATIVRLYRSRTDRTLRAVTLGLAASMIDALAHGLVDNMFFLTDLALVFALTLGVVGLLRRERGE
;
A
#
# COMPACT_ATOMS: atom_id res chain seq x y z
N MET A 1 -25.72 -2.04 51.86
CA MET A 1 -25.13 -0.93 51.09
C MET A 1 -23.76 -0.56 51.66
N ARG A 2 -22.68 -0.92 50.97
CA ARG A 2 -21.27 -0.46 51.06
C ARG A 2 -20.45 -1.58 50.40
N GLY A 3 -20.15 -1.48 49.11
CA GLY A 3 -19.45 -2.57 48.43
C GLY A 3 -19.36 -2.55 46.91
N ILE A 4 -19.55 -1.42 46.23
CA ILE A 4 -19.28 -1.30 44.80
C ILE A 4 -18.27 -0.18 44.61
N SER A 5 -17.09 -0.50 44.11
CA SER A 5 -15.94 0.40 44.17
C SER A 5 -15.72 1.18 42.88
N ARG A 6 -15.03 2.33 43.02
CA ARG A 6 -14.68 3.29 41.96
C ARG A 6 -14.13 2.65 40.68
N THR A 7 -13.45 1.51 40.78
CA THR A 7 -12.68 0.86 39.69
C THR A 7 -13.55 0.10 38.67
N GLU A 8 -14.69 -0.44 39.11
CA GLU A 8 -15.60 -1.26 38.28
C GLU A 8 -16.39 -0.42 37.26
N ARG A 9 -16.39 0.91 37.45
CA ARG A 9 -17.10 1.89 36.61
C ARG A 9 -16.27 2.36 35.42
N ILE A 10 -15.01 1.92 35.32
CA ILE A 10 -13.99 2.50 34.45
C ILE A 10 -13.60 1.56 33.30
N LEU A 11 -13.69 0.23 33.51
CA LEU A 11 -13.50 -0.78 32.47
C LEU A 11 -14.51 -0.67 31.32
N GLY A 12 -15.73 -0.21 31.60
CA GLY A 12 -16.74 0.04 30.56
C GLY A 12 -16.36 1.18 29.60
N VAL A 13 -15.61 2.18 30.08
CA VAL A 13 -15.11 3.29 29.26
C VAL A 13 -13.87 2.87 28.46
N ALA A 14 -13.00 2.03 29.02
CA ALA A 14 -11.86 1.47 28.31
C ALA A 14 -12.26 0.48 27.20
N ALA A 15 -13.31 -0.32 27.40
CA ALA A 15 -13.86 -1.21 26.38
C ALA A 15 -14.57 -0.43 25.24
N LEU A 16 -15.24 0.68 25.56
CA LEU A 16 -15.75 1.65 24.58
C LEU A 16 -14.63 2.34 23.79
N GLY A 17 -13.51 2.67 24.46
CA GLY A 17 -12.31 3.19 23.83
C GLY A 17 -11.64 2.19 22.88
N ALA A 18 -11.63 0.90 23.23
CA ALA A 18 -11.06 -0.16 22.41
C ALA A 18 -11.90 -0.50 21.16
N MET A 19 -13.23 -0.48 21.28
CA MET A 19 -14.16 -0.62 20.14
C MET A 19 -14.14 0.61 19.23
N ALA A 20 -14.00 1.81 19.79
CA ALA A 20 -13.79 3.04 19.03
C ALA A 20 -12.43 3.02 18.30
N LEU A 21 -11.37 2.53 18.95
CA LEU A 21 -10.07 2.34 18.31
C LEU A 21 -10.13 1.30 17.17
N LEU A 22 -10.87 0.19 17.36
CA LEU A 22 -11.08 -0.82 16.32
C LEU A 22 -11.84 -0.27 15.11
N ALA A 23 -12.86 0.57 15.35
CA ALA A 23 -13.60 1.25 14.29
C ALA A 23 -12.76 2.33 13.58
N ILE A 24 -11.91 3.07 14.31
CA ILE A 24 -10.94 4.04 13.76
C ILE A 24 -9.90 3.30 12.90
N VAL A 25 -9.40 2.17 13.36
CA VAL A 25 -8.41 1.35 12.65
C VAL A 25 -9.02 0.71 11.39
N LEU A 26 -10.27 0.22 11.43
CA LEU A 26 -10.98 -0.29 10.25
C LEU A 26 -11.31 0.81 9.23
N ALA A 27 -11.50 2.06 9.68
CA ALA A 27 -11.72 3.21 8.79
C ALA A 27 -10.42 3.79 8.19
N VAL A 28 -9.28 3.64 8.88
CA VAL A 28 -7.95 4.04 8.41
C VAL A 28 -7.32 3.02 7.44
N THR A 29 -7.90 1.82 7.33
CA THR A 29 -7.34 0.71 6.55
C THR A 29 -8.07 0.42 5.23
N ALA A 30 -9.00 1.28 4.81
CA ALA A 30 -9.34 1.35 3.38
C ALA A 30 -8.05 1.73 2.64
N PRO A 31 -7.59 0.97 1.64
CA PRO A 31 -6.37 1.31 0.95
C PRO A 31 -6.53 2.72 0.40
N ALA A 32 -5.68 3.64 0.85
CA ALA A 32 -5.33 4.76 0.02
C ALA A 32 -4.84 4.11 -1.27
N ARG A 33 -5.63 4.23 -2.35
CA ARG A 33 -5.06 4.02 -3.68
C ARG A 33 -3.81 4.90 -3.68
N PRO A 34 -2.60 4.37 -3.95
CA PRO A 34 -1.51 5.25 -4.28
C PRO A 34 -2.07 6.17 -5.36
N THR A 35 -2.12 7.47 -5.08
CA THR A 35 -2.15 8.45 -6.16
C THR A 35 -0.81 8.28 -6.84
N GLU A 36 -0.74 7.31 -7.75
CA GLU A 36 0.12 7.46 -8.91
C GLU A 36 -0.17 8.87 -9.45
N PRO A 37 0.86 9.66 -9.78
CA PRO A 37 0.62 10.94 -10.42
C PRO A 37 -0.27 10.67 -11.63
N ALA A 38 -1.52 11.15 -11.57
CA ALA A 38 -2.63 10.72 -12.43
C ALA A 38 -2.48 11.16 -13.91
N CYS A 39 -1.29 11.60 -14.32
CA CYS A 39 -1.08 12.20 -15.63
C CYS A 39 0.32 11.88 -16.19
N LEU A 40 0.74 10.62 -16.17
CA LEU A 40 1.87 10.16 -17.00
C LEU A 40 1.31 9.55 -18.29
N PRO A 41 1.57 10.16 -19.47
CA PRO A 41 1.06 9.63 -20.74
C PRO A 41 1.79 8.33 -21.12
N ASP A 42 1.08 7.41 -21.79
CA ASP A 42 1.68 6.25 -22.45
C ASP A 42 2.51 6.74 -23.65
N ARG A 43 3.84 6.74 -23.51
CA ARG A 43 4.75 7.28 -24.53
C ARG A 43 4.71 6.51 -25.86
N HIS A 44 4.24 5.26 -25.88
CA HIS A 44 4.08 4.48 -27.12
C HIS A 44 2.88 4.95 -27.98
N ALA A 45 1.93 5.73 -27.42
CA ALA A 45 0.78 6.27 -28.15
C ALA A 45 1.05 7.65 -28.79
N ILE A 46 2.09 8.37 -28.36
CA ILE A 46 2.38 9.74 -28.83
C ILE A 46 3.63 9.72 -29.73
N PRO A 47 3.47 9.90 -31.06
CA PRO A 47 4.60 9.94 -31.98
C PRO A 47 5.58 11.07 -31.62
N SER A 48 6.87 10.84 -31.83
CA SER A 48 7.91 11.88 -31.67
C SER A 48 8.62 12.16 -32.99
N GLY A 49 9.20 13.35 -33.12
CA GLY A 49 9.93 13.76 -34.31
C GLY A 49 9.98 15.27 -34.46
N VAL A 50 10.78 15.74 -35.42
CA VAL A 50 10.82 17.15 -35.81
C VAL A 50 10.39 17.27 -37.26
N GLY A 51 9.53 18.26 -37.52
CA GLY A 51 9.01 18.56 -38.86
C GLY A 51 9.05 20.04 -39.19
N VAL A 52 8.48 20.38 -40.33
CA VAL A 52 8.38 21.76 -40.84
C VAL A 52 7.03 22.03 -41.48
N ASN A 53 6.54 23.26 -41.36
CA ASN A 53 5.39 23.72 -42.13
C ASN A 53 5.83 24.02 -43.57
N VAL A 54 5.05 23.52 -44.53
CA VAL A 54 5.28 23.68 -45.96
C VAL A 54 4.07 24.35 -46.62
N GLN A 55 4.31 25.09 -47.70
CA GLN A 55 3.28 25.69 -48.54
C GLN A 55 3.52 25.24 -49.98
N LEU A 56 2.97 24.08 -50.34
CA LEU A 56 3.23 23.42 -51.63
C LEU A 56 2.09 23.61 -52.65
N GLN A 57 0.89 23.98 -52.18
CA GLN A 57 -0.27 24.24 -53.03
C GLN A 57 0.04 25.35 -54.05
N GLY A 58 -0.42 25.18 -55.29
CA GLY A 58 -0.20 26.13 -56.39
C GLY A 58 1.17 26.02 -57.08
N LEU A 59 2.11 25.23 -56.54
CA LEU A 59 3.40 25.01 -57.19
C LEU A 59 3.32 23.92 -58.28
N PRO A 60 4.14 24.02 -59.35
CA PRO A 60 4.33 22.93 -60.30
C PRO A 60 4.86 21.66 -59.61
N ALA A 61 4.46 20.48 -60.10
CA ALA A 61 4.85 19.18 -59.52
C ALA A 61 6.37 19.01 -59.30
N GLN A 62 7.19 19.54 -60.22
CA GLN A 62 8.65 19.52 -60.09
C GLN A 62 9.14 20.33 -58.88
N ALA A 63 8.55 21.51 -58.64
CA ALA A 63 8.89 22.35 -57.50
C ALA A 63 8.42 21.73 -56.17
N ILE A 64 7.27 21.05 -56.17
CA ILE A 64 6.78 20.26 -55.03
C ILE A 64 7.80 19.17 -54.67
N ALA A 65 8.23 18.37 -55.66
CA ALA A 65 9.22 17.31 -55.46
C ALA A 65 10.54 17.86 -54.91
N GLN A 66 11.06 18.96 -55.48
CA GLN A 66 12.31 19.60 -55.02
C GLN A 66 12.23 20.07 -53.57
N GLN A 67 11.12 20.68 -53.15
CA GLN A 67 10.97 21.10 -51.75
C GLN A 67 10.89 19.91 -50.80
N LEU A 68 10.13 18.86 -51.16
CA LEU A 68 10.04 17.64 -50.34
C LEU A 68 11.39 16.91 -50.22
N ASP A 69 12.18 16.87 -51.30
CA ASP A 69 13.56 16.36 -51.28
C ASP A 69 14.44 17.19 -50.33
N GLY A 70 14.31 18.52 -50.36
CA GLY A 70 15.01 19.42 -49.45
C GLY A 70 14.63 19.18 -47.98
N VAL A 71 13.35 18.99 -47.67
CA VAL A 71 12.87 18.67 -46.32
C VAL A 71 13.48 17.35 -45.84
N LYS A 72 13.45 16.31 -46.68
CA LYS A 72 14.01 15.00 -46.32
C LYS A 72 15.53 15.06 -46.14
N ALA A 73 16.24 15.74 -47.03
CA ALA A 73 17.69 15.92 -46.96
C ALA A 73 18.14 16.71 -45.72
N ALA A 74 17.29 17.60 -45.21
CA ALA A 74 17.53 18.30 -43.96
C ALA A 74 17.35 17.43 -42.70
N GLY A 75 16.82 16.20 -42.84
CA GLY A 75 16.64 15.25 -41.74
C GLY A 75 15.29 15.33 -41.03
N PHE A 76 14.35 16.14 -41.55
CA PHE A 76 12.99 16.19 -41.01
C PHE A 76 12.22 14.90 -41.34
N THR A 77 11.33 14.53 -40.43
CA THR A 77 10.50 13.32 -40.54
C THR A 77 9.01 13.64 -40.73
N TRP A 78 8.61 14.87 -40.42
CA TRP A 78 7.23 15.35 -40.50
C TRP A 78 7.11 16.59 -41.39
N ILE A 79 5.98 16.71 -42.09
CA ILE A 79 5.53 17.94 -42.73
C ILE A 79 4.12 18.30 -42.26
N ARG A 80 3.85 19.59 -42.18
CA ARG A 80 2.48 20.10 -42.02
C ARG A 80 2.11 20.93 -43.24
N GLN A 81 1.03 20.54 -43.91
CA GLN A 81 0.53 21.17 -45.12
C GLN A 81 -0.94 21.58 -44.91
N ARG A 82 -1.24 22.83 -45.26
CA ARG A 82 -2.61 23.39 -45.22
C ARG A 82 -3.36 23.03 -46.50
N MET A 83 -4.63 22.62 -46.39
CA MET A 83 -5.52 22.26 -47.48
C MET A 83 -6.73 23.18 -47.49
N SER A 84 -6.79 24.06 -48.49
CA SER A 84 -7.97 24.92 -48.72
C SER A 84 -9.13 24.08 -49.27
N TRP A 85 -10.22 24.02 -48.52
CA TRP A 85 -11.46 23.40 -48.98
C TRP A 85 -12.06 24.17 -50.15
N ALA A 86 -11.96 25.51 -50.16
CA ALA A 86 -12.44 26.34 -51.25
C ALA A 86 -11.79 26.02 -52.60
N ASP A 87 -10.48 25.78 -52.61
CA ASP A 87 -9.74 25.40 -53.81
C ASP A 87 -9.96 23.92 -54.19
N THR A 88 -10.21 23.07 -53.19
CA THR A 88 -10.40 21.62 -53.40
C THR A 88 -11.82 21.29 -53.87
N GLU A 89 -12.83 22.04 -53.44
CA GLU A 89 -14.24 21.88 -53.82
C GLU A 89 -14.87 23.24 -54.20
N PRO A 90 -14.41 23.87 -55.31
CA PRO A 90 -14.87 25.19 -55.72
C PRO A 90 -16.36 25.20 -56.06
N THR A 91 -16.88 24.06 -56.51
CA THR A 91 -18.31 23.81 -56.77
C THR A 91 -18.75 22.59 -55.95
N PRO A 92 -19.94 22.62 -55.29
CA PRO A 92 -20.39 21.52 -54.46
C PRO A 92 -20.37 20.17 -55.21
N GLY A 93 -19.70 19.18 -54.63
CA GLY A 93 -19.56 17.82 -55.17
C GLY A 93 -18.50 17.65 -56.27
N GLN A 94 -17.80 18.71 -56.70
CA GLN A 94 -16.74 18.65 -57.71
C GLN A 94 -15.37 18.88 -57.05
N LEU A 95 -14.66 17.79 -56.78
CA LEU A 95 -13.39 17.81 -56.07
C LEU A 95 -12.19 17.80 -57.04
N ALA A 96 -11.26 18.73 -56.83
CA ALA A 96 -10.01 18.86 -57.58
C ALA A 96 -8.84 18.22 -56.80
N TRP A 97 -8.25 17.14 -57.35
CA TRP A 97 -7.28 16.31 -56.62
C TRP A 97 -5.84 16.41 -57.09
N ASP A 98 -5.57 16.82 -58.33
CA ASP A 98 -4.26 16.67 -58.96
C ASP A 98 -3.10 17.29 -58.15
N ALA A 99 -3.31 18.49 -57.57
CA ALA A 99 -2.32 19.14 -56.73
C ALA A 99 -2.09 18.40 -55.40
N TRP A 100 -3.14 17.85 -54.80
CA TRP A 100 -3.08 17.15 -53.52
C TRP A 100 -2.47 15.76 -53.64
N ASP A 101 -2.72 15.06 -54.75
CA ASP A 101 -2.04 13.81 -55.06
C ASP A 101 -0.53 14.02 -55.15
N ALA A 102 -0.09 15.06 -55.87
CA ALA A 102 1.34 15.37 -56.00
C ALA A 102 2.02 15.66 -54.65
N ILE A 103 1.31 16.33 -53.72
CA ILE A 103 1.81 16.67 -52.39
C ILE A 103 1.82 15.45 -51.47
N VAL A 104 0.68 14.80 -51.29
CA VAL A 104 0.51 13.71 -50.30
C VAL A 104 1.27 12.47 -50.74
N ASP A 105 1.15 12.07 -52.01
CA ASP A 105 1.87 10.90 -52.52
C ASP A 105 3.37 11.18 -52.61
N GLY A 106 3.74 12.41 -52.97
CA GLY A 106 5.14 12.86 -52.98
C GLY A 106 5.78 12.82 -51.60
N ALA A 107 5.04 13.16 -50.54
CA ALA A 107 5.54 13.08 -49.17
C ALA A 107 5.62 11.63 -48.68
N ALA A 108 4.57 10.84 -48.93
CA ALA A 108 4.50 9.44 -48.55
C ALA A 108 5.62 8.62 -49.20
N SER A 109 5.94 8.86 -50.49
CA SER A 109 7.03 8.16 -51.19
C SER A 109 8.42 8.42 -50.61
N ARG A 110 8.57 9.47 -49.78
CA ARG A 110 9.81 9.85 -49.09
C ARG A 110 9.82 9.45 -47.62
N GLY A 111 8.77 8.75 -47.17
CA GLY A 111 8.56 8.38 -45.77
C GLY A 111 8.42 9.59 -44.86
N LEU A 112 7.90 10.72 -45.37
CA LEU A 112 7.55 11.88 -44.56
C LEU A 112 6.14 11.69 -44.02
N GLN A 113 5.97 11.91 -42.72
CA GLN A 113 4.67 11.89 -42.06
C GLN A 113 3.94 13.21 -42.33
N VAL A 114 2.68 13.15 -42.75
CA VAL A 114 1.90 14.33 -43.14
C VAL A 114 0.86 14.68 -42.08
N ILE A 115 0.91 15.92 -41.60
CA ILE A 115 -0.22 16.58 -40.93
C ILE A 115 -0.95 17.42 -41.97
N LEU A 116 -2.18 17.05 -42.29
CA LEU A 116 -3.00 17.75 -43.28
C LEU A 116 -4.06 18.61 -42.59
N VAL A 117 -4.00 19.93 -42.76
CA VAL A 117 -4.91 20.87 -42.12
C VAL A 117 -6.10 21.15 -43.03
N LEU A 118 -7.31 20.81 -42.60
CA LEU A 118 -8.54 21.02 -43.37
C LEU A 118 -9.20 22.33 -42.95
N GLU A 119 -9.26 23.30 -43.85
CA GLU A 119 -9.73 24.66 -43.54
C GLU A 119 -10.28 25.41 -44.77
N ASP A 120 -10.56 26.71 -44.62
CA ASP A 120 -10.97 27.65 -45.69
C ASP A 120 -12.21 27.20 -46.46
N ALA A 121 -13.39 27.40 -45.86
CA ALA A 121 -14.65 26.97 -46.47
C ALA A 121 -14.95 27.73 -47.78
N PRO A 122 -15.49 27.05 -48.82
CA PRO A 122 -15.89 27.71 -50.05
C PRO A 122 -17.02 28.72 -49.83
N ALA A 123 -17.11 29.72 -50.70
CA ALA A 123 -18.14 30.76 -50.63
C ALA A 123 -19.57 30.19 -50.58
N TRP A 124 -19.83 29.06 -51.26
CA TRP A 124 -21.14 28.40 -51.25
C TRP A 124 -21.50 27.74 -49.91
N ALA A 125 -20.51 27.43 -49.06
CA ALA A 125 -20.70 26.81 -47.74
C ALA A 125 -20.77 27.84 -46.60
N LYS A 126 -20.29 29.08 -46.83
CA LYS A 126 -20.29 30.17 -45.84
C LYS A 126 -21.66 30.85 -45.72
N ALA A 127 -21.90 31.52 -44.59
CA ALA A 127 -23.03 32.44 -44.50
C ALA A 127 -22.76 33.68 -45.37
N PRO A 128 -23.77 34.34 -45.97
CA PRO A 128 -23.55 35.46 -46.88
C PRO A 128 -22.70 36.59 -46.31
N LYS A 129 -22.84 36.89 -45.01
CA LYS A 129 -22.05 37.91 -44.31
C LYS A 129 -20.58 37.53 -44.13
N ASP A 130 -20.29 36.24 -44.14
CA ASP A 130 -18.99 35.66 -43.85
C ASP A 130 -18.19 35.32 -45.13
N VAL A 131 -18.81 35.40 -46.31
CA VAL A 131 -18.15 35.20 -47.62
C VAL A 131 -16.87 36.04 -47.79
N PRO A 132 -16.80 37.32 -47.35
CA PRO A 132 -15.57 38.12 -47.47
C PRO A 132 -14.41 37.64 -46.57
N PHE A 133 -14.67 36.78 -45.59
CA PHE A 133 -13.69 36.32 -44.61
C PHE A 133 -13.21 34.91 -45.00
N ALA A 134 -11.96 34.81 -45.47
CA ALA A 134 -11.36 33.53 -45.87
C ALA A 134 -11.41 32.49 -44.73
N GLY A 135 -11.05 32.90 -43.51
CA GLY A 135 -11.09 32.07 -42.31
C GLY A 135 -12.47 31.90 -41.67
N ALA A 136 -13.59 32.18 -42.34
CA ALA A 136 -14.90 31.88 -41.75
C ALA A 136 -15.26 30.38 -41.86
N PRO A 137 -15.84 29.77 -40.81
CA PRO A 137 -16.31 28.39 -40.84
C PRO A 137 -17.54 28.25 -41.78
N PRO A 138 -17.88 27.02 -42.19
CA PRO A 138 -19.13 26.78 -42.90
C PRO A 138 -20.34 27.08 -42.02
N ARG A 139 -21.46 27.48 -42.65
CA ARG A 139 -22.74 27.68 -41.96
C ARG A 139 -23.33 26.39 -41.39
N ASP A 140 -22.99 25.26 -42.00
CA ASP A 140 -23.44 23.93 -41.64
C ASP A 140 -22.23 22.98 -41.50
N PRO A 141 -21.84 22.58 -40.28
CA PRO A 141 -20.74 21.66 -40.05
C PRO A 141 -20.83 20.32 -40.80
N ASP A 142 -22.03 19.84 -41.15
CA ASP A 142 -22.18 18.57 -41.87
C ASP A 142 -21.71 18.65 -43.33
N THR A 143 -21.67 19.86 -43.91
CA THR A 143 -21.03 20.08 -45.23
C THR A 143 -19.53 19.82 -45.15
N PHE A 144 -18.87 20.30 -44.09
CA PHE A 144 -17.46 20.02 -43.84
C PHE A 144 -17.19 18.56 -43.49
N ALA A 145 -18.10 17.89 -42.76
CA ALA A 145 -17.97 16.47 -42.50
C ALA A 145 -17.89 15.62 -43.77
N ARG A 146 -18.67 15.95 -44.81
CA ARG A 146 -18.63 15.25 -46.11
C ARG A 146 -17.33 15.52 -46.86
N PHE A 147 -16.84 16.77 -46.85
CA PHE A 147 -15.54 17.09 -47.42
C PHE A 147 -14.41 16.31 -46.73
N ALA A 148 -14.39 16.35 -45.39
CA ALA A 148 -13.37 15.67 -44.60
C ALA A 148 -13.40 14.14 -44.79
N GLU A 149 -14.59 13.56 -45.00
CA GLU A 149 -14.75 12.14 -45.36
C GLU A 149 -14.14 11.82 -46.73
N HIS A 150 -14.38 12.64 -47.77
CA HIS A 150 -13.77 12.43 -49.08
C HIS A 150 -12.25 12.53 -49.04
N VAL A 151 -11.71 13.50 -48.29
CA VAL A 151 -10.26 13.68 -48.13
C VAL A 151 -9.65 12.47 -47.40
N ALA A 152 -10.24 12.06 -46.27
CA ALA A 152 -9.75 10.92 -45.49
C ALA A 152 -9.84 9.60 -46.26
N ALA A 153 -10.92 9.38 -47.01
CA ALA A 153 -11.07 8.20 -47.85
C ALA A 153 -10.02 8.14 -48.97
N ARG A 154 -9.70 9.28 -49.59
CA ARG A 154 -8.71 9.35 -50.67
C ARG A 154 -7.30 9.07 -50.17
N PHE A 155 -6.91 9.65 -49.04
CA PHE A 155 -5.55 9.59 -48.52
C PHE A 155 -5.36 8.60 -47.36
N ARG A 156 -6.28 7.63 -47.23
CA ARG A 156 -6.24 6.57 -46.22
C ARG A 156 -4.86 5.92 -46.16
N GLY A 157 -4.28 5.88 -44.97
CA GLY A 157 -2.96 5.31 -44.71
C GLY A 157 -1.75 6.09 -45.25
N LYS A 158 -1.96 7.25 -45.89
CA LYS A 158 -0.87 8.13 -46.38
C LYS A 158 -0.71 9.41 -45.54
N VAL A 159 -1.77 9.84 -44.86
CA VAL A 159 -1.76 11.00 -43.96
C VAL A 159 -1.67 10.49 -42.52
N ALA A 160 -0.70 11.00 -41.77
CA ALA A 160 -0.44 10.58 -40.39
C ALA A 160 -1.44 11.19 -39.41
N ALA A 161 -1.87 12.44 -39.65
CA ALA A 161 -2.94 13.07 -38.89
C ALA A 161 -3.68 14.15 -39.70
N TYR A 162 -4.97 14.31 -39.43
CA TYR A 162 -5.80 15.38 -39.97
C TYR A 162 -6.06 16.42 -38.89
N GLN A 163 -5.68 17.67 -39.15
CA GLN A 163 -5.99 18.79 -38.26
C GLN A 163 -7.28 19.47 -38.73
N VAL A 164 -8.26 19.60 -37.84
CA VAL A 164 -9.53 20.27 -38.15
C VAL A 164 -9.40 21.75 -37.82
N TRP A 165 -9.36 22.59 -38.86
CA TRP A 165 -9.22 24.05 -38.78
C TRP A 165 -7.86 24.53 -38.22
N ASP A 166 -7.65 25.85 -38.20
CA ASP A 166 -6.47 26.51 -37.63
C ASP A 166 -6.84 27.83 -36.96
N GLU A 167 -6.29 28.08 -35.77
CA GLU A 167 -6.45 29.32 -34.99
C GLU A 167 -7.90 29.84 -34.78
N PRO A 168 -8.90 28.98 -34.46
CA PRO A 168 -10.28 29.42 -34.28
C PRO A 168 -10.48 30.37 -33.08
N ASN A 169 -9.45 30.54 -32.26
CA ASN A 169 -9.41 31.48 -31.15
C ASN A 169 -9.02 32.91 -31.56
N LEU A 170 -8.80 33.16 -32.85
CA LEU A 170 -8.59 34.48 -33.45
C LEU A 170 -9.72 34.80 -34.44
N GLY A 171 -10.29 36.00 -34.35
CA GLY A 171 -11.48 36.39 -35.13
C GLY A 171 -11.20 36.46 -36.64
N ALA A 172 -9.97 36.81 -37.02
CA ALA A 172 -9.52 36.76 -38.41
C ALA A 172 -9.61 35.35 -39.03
N HIS A 173 -9.66 34.32 -38.19
CA HIS A 173 -9.74 32.90 -38.55
C HIS A 173 -11.06 32.24 -38.12
N TRP A 174 -12.08 33.05 -37.77
CA TRP A 174 -13.39 32.55 -37.36
C TRP A 174 -14.61 33.32 -37.88
N GLY A 175 -14.40 34.43 -38.61
CA GLY A 175 -15.49 35.18 -39.26
C GLY A 175 -16.04 36.35 -38.43
N SER A 176 -17.17 36.89 -38.87
CA SER A 176 -17.65 38.21 -38.43
C SER A 176 -18.31 38.26 -37.03
N ASP A 177 -18.73 37.12 -36.48
CA ASP A 177 -19.46 37.04 -35.20
C ASP A 177 -18.55 36.94 -33.95
N GLY A 178 -17.23 36.99 -34.14
CA GLY A 178 -16.26 36.77 -33.07
C GLY A 178 -16.07 35.29 -32.74
N VAL A 179 -15.06 35.00 -31.91
CA VAL A 179 -14.61 33.63 -31.64
C VAL A 179 -15.59 32.87 -30.75
N ASN A 180 -15.83 31.60 -31.07
CA ASN A 180 -16.84 30.80 -30.36
C ASN A 180 -16.38 29.33 -30.18
N PRO A 181 -15.94 28.94 -28.96
CA PRO A 181 -15.48 27.58 -28.68
C PRO A 181 -16.54 26.50 -28.92
N ALA A 182 -17.83 26.79 -28.66
CA ALA A 182 -18.92 25.83 -28.86
C ALA A 182 -19.24 25.63 -30.35
N ALA A 183 -19.18 26.69 -31.16
CA ALA A 183 -19.31 26.57 -32.61
C ALA A 183 -18.14 25.76 -33.20
N TYR A 184 -16.92 25.99 -32.70
CA TYR A 184 -15.76 25.20 -33.09
C TYR A 184 -15.87 23.74 -32.63
N ALA A 185 -16.41 23.46 -31.43
CA ALA A 185 -16.69 22.10 -30.97
C ALA A 185 -17.62 21.34 -31.94
N ALA A 186 -18.64 22.02 -32.48
CA ALA A 186 -19.55 21.45 -33.47
C ALA A 186 -18.84 21.13 -34.80
N LEU A 187 -18.01 22.05 -35.28
CA LEU A 187 -17.18 21.84 -36.49
C LEU A 187 -16.18 20.69 -36.30
N LEU A 188 -15.48 20.67 -35.17
CA LEU A 188 -14.54 19.62 -34.79
C LEU A 188 -15.23 18.25 -34.71
N GLY A 189 -16.38 18.17 -34.04
CA GLY A 189 -17.16 16.94 -33.96
C GLY A 189 -17.65 16.44 -35.32
N ALA A 190 -18.08 17.35 -36.21
CA ALA A 190 -18.49 17.01 -37.57
C ALA A 190 -17.30 16.51 -38.41
N GLY A 191 -16.17 17.23 -38.36
CA GLY A 191 -14.91 16.84 -39.00
C GLY A 191 -14.40 15.48 -38.53
N TYR A 192 -14.34 15.26 -37.20
CA TYR A 192 -13.92 14.00 -36.59
C TYR A 192 -14.74 12.82 -37.12
N ARG A 193 -16.07 12.94 -37.13
CA ARG A 193 -16.96 11.89 -37.65
C ARG A 193 -16.77 11.67 -39.16
N GLY A 194 -16.58 12.74 -39.94
CA GLY A 194 -16.29 12.65 -41.37
C GLY A 194 -14.99 11.90 -41.65
N ILE A 195 -13.90 12.33 -41.00
CA ILE A 195 -12.58 11.71 -41.12
C ILE A 195 -12.65 10.24 -40.74
N ARG A 196 -13.24 9.89 -39.59
CA ARG A 196 -13.35 8.49 -39.12
C ARG A 196 -14.23 7.60 -40.01
N ARG A 197 -15.17 8.16 -40.78
CA ARG A 197 -15.91 7.39 -41.81
C ARG A 197 -15.04 7.13 -43.04
N GLY A 198 -14.24 8.11 -43.45
CA GLY A 198 -13.30 7.97 -44.58
C GLY A 198 -12.08 7.11 -44.25
N ASP A 199 -11.61 7.13 -43.01
CA ASP A 199 -10.48 6.36 -42.50
C ASP A 199 -10.67 6.11 -40.99
N ALA A 200 -11.02 4.87 -40.62
CA ALA A 200 -11.36 4.50 -39.25
C ALA A 200 -10.17 4.59 -38.29
N ASP A 201 -8.93 4.52 -38.80
CA ASP A 201 -7.70 4.52 -37.99
C ASP A 201 -7.00 5.89 -37.97
N ALA A 202 -7.53 6.88 -38.69
CA ALA A 202 -6.93 8.20 -38.80
C ALA A 202 -6.86 8.94 -37.45
N VAL A 203 -5.71 9.56 -37.17
CA VAL A 203 -5.52 10.47 -36.03
C VAL A 203 -6.12 11.83 -36.38
N VAL A 204 -6.98 12.35 -35.50
CA VAL A 204 -7.62 13.66 -35.65
C VAL A 204 -7.06 14.63 -34.61
N LEU A 205 -6.50 15.74 -35.07
CA LEU A 205 -6.07 16.85 -34.22
C LEU A 205 -7.16 17.91 -34.16
N ALA A 206 -7.40 18.46 -32.98
CA ALA A 206 -8.06 19.75 -32.87
C ALA A 206 -7.19 20.85 -33.52
N ALA A 207 -7.77 22.00 -33.86
CA ALA A 207 -7.11 23.14 -34.44
C ALA A 207 -5.90 23.60 -33.63
N GLY A 208 -4.86 24.04 -34.34
CA GLY A 208 -3.71 24.70 -33.73
C GLY A 208 -4.14 25.99 -33.07
N LEU A 209 -4.18 26.02 -31.74
CA LEU A 209 -4.53 27.25 -31.00
C LEU A 209 -3.39 28.25 -31.05
N ALA A 210 -3.70 29.51 -31.38
CA ALA A 210 -2.75 30.60 -31.37
C ALA A 210 -2.49 31.07 -29.93
N PRO A 211 -1.23 31.18 -29.47
CA PRO A 211 -0.93 31.70 -28.14
C PRO A 211 -1.29 33.18 -28.06
N THR A 212 -2.25 33.52 -27.20
CA THR A 212 -2.65 34.90 -26.95
C THR A 212 -3.12 35.07 -25.51
N THR A 213 -2.90 36.26 -24.95
CA THR A 213 -3.38 36.65 -23.63
C THR A 213 -4.63 37.54 -23.73
N GLU A 214 -5.05 37.92 -24.95
CA GLU A 214 -6.21 38.76 -25.20
C GLU A 214 -7.51 38.08 -24.74
N ARG A 215 -8.45 38.87 -24.23
CA ARG A 215 -9.78 38.39 -23.78
C ARG A 215 -10.87 39.28 -24.36
N SER A 216 -10.93 39.38 -25.69
CA SER A 216 -11.93 40.17 -26.40
C SER A 216 -12.91 39.25 -27.17
N PRO A 217 -14.05 39.78 -27.63
CA PRO A 217 -14.92 39.03 -28.55
C PRO A 217 -14.24 38.66 -29.87
N ALA A 218 -13.22 39.45 -30.28
CA ALA A 218 -12.48 39.21 -31.50
C ALA A 218 -11.39 38.15 -31.31
N ASN A 219 -10.67 38.12 -30.19
CA ASN A 219 -9.63 37.13 -29.92
C ASN A 219 -9.73 36.64 -28.47
N LEU A 220 -9.68 35.32 -28.28
CA LEU A 220 -9.80 34.69 -26.97
C LEU A 220 -8.50 33.98 -26.59
N ASN A 221 -8.09 34.22 -25.35
CA ASN A 221 -6.98 33.56 -24.67
C ASN A 221 -7.05 32.04 -24.92
N ASP A 222 -5.95 31.46 -25.37
CA ASP A 222 -5.84 30.04 -25.71
C ASP A 222 -6.26 29.10 -24.56
N LEU A 223 -5.91 29.45 -23.31
CA LEU A 223 -6.33 28.69 -22.13
C LEU A 223 -7.85 28.77 -21.91
N ASP A 224 -8.45 29.94 -22.08
CA ASP A 224 -9.89 30.13 -21.91
C ASP A 224 -10.69 29.50 -23.06
N PHE A 225 -10.16 29.58 -24.29
CA PHE A 225 -10.75 28.93 -25.45
C PHE A 225 -10.75 27.41 -25.29
N LEU A 226 -9.64 26.81 -24.85
CA LEU A 226 -9.57 25.36 -24.61
C LEU A 226 -10.50 24.91 -23.48
N ARG A 227 -10.59 25.66 -22.38
CA ARG A 227 -11.58 25.37 -21.32
C ARG A 227 -13.01 25.47 -21.84
N GLY A 228 -13.30 26.48 -22.67
CA GLY A 228 -14.60 26.63 -23.33
C GLY A 228 -14.91 25.47 -24.28
N LEU A 229 -13.90 24.96 -24.99
CA LEU A 229 -14.00 23.82 -25.88
C LEU A 229 -14.34 22.53 -25.12
N TYR A 230 -13.66 22.29 -23.98
CA TYR A 230 -14.00 21.18 -23.08
C TYR A 230 -15.39 21.32 -22.45
N ALA A 231 -15.77 22.52 -22.02
CA ALA A 231 -17.11 22.80 -21.49
C ALA A 231 -18.21 22.56 -22.53
N ALA A 232 -17.91 22.74 -23.81
CA ALA A 232 -18.79 22.40 -24.93
C ALA A 232 -18.83 20.89 -25.26
N GLY A 233 -18.10 20.05 -24.52
CA GLY A 233 -18.11 18.60 -24.67
C GLY A 233 -17.23 18.06 -25.81
N ALA A 234 -16.22 18.81 -26.24
CA ALA A 234 -15.41 18.43 -27.41
C ALA A 234 -14.33 17.37 -27.15
N GLY A 235 -14.07 16.99 -25.91
CA GLY A 235 -13.02 16.03 -25.53
C GLY A 235 -12.98 14.77 -26.40
N PRO A 236 -14.11 14.08 -26.66
CA PRO A 236 -14.14 12.88 -27.50
C PRO A 236 -13.87 13.10 -29.01
N PHE A 237 -13.75 14.35 -29.49
CA PHE A 237 -13.67 14.66 -30.93
C PHE A 237 -12.26 15.01 -31.41
N PHE A 238 -11.22 14.64 -30.65
CA PHE A 238 -9.84 14.69 -31.08
C PHE A 238 -8.99 13.66 -30.32
N ASP A 239 -7.93 13.20 -30.98
CA ASP A 239 -7.01 12.19 -30.46
C ASP A 239 -5.74 12.84 -29.87
N ALA A 240 -5.37 14.04 -30.33
CA ALA A 240 -4.34 14.90 -29.75
C ALA A 240 -4.67 16.38 -29.97
N LEU A 241 -4.16 17.26 -29.10
CA LEU A 241 -4.37 18.70 -29.23
C LEU A 241 -3.23 19.32 -30.07
N ALA A 242 -3.56 20.05 -31.13
CA ALA A 242 -2.57 20.89 -31.80
C ALA A 242 -2.41 22.23 -31.06
N TYR A 243 -1.17 22.65 -30.84
CA TYR A 243 -0.84 23.92 -30.21
C TYR A 243 0.31 24.62 -30.94
N LYS A 244 0.39 25.95 -30.88
CA LYS A 244 1.43 26.75 -31.52
C LYS A 244 2.37 27.40 -30.49
N PRO A 245 3.25 26.65 -29.78
CA PRO A 245 4.11 27.20 -28.73
C PRO A 245 5.26 28.05 -29.32
N TYR A 246 4.95 29.27 -29.73
CA TYR A 246 5.95 30.25 -30.14
C TYR A 246 6.76 30.75 -28.94
N GLY A 247 8.07 30.93 -29.13
CA GLY A 247 8.96 31.39 -28.07
C GLY A 247 8.96 32.90 -27.85
N PHE A 248 8.45 33.66 -28.83
CA PHE A 248 8.41 35.12 -28.84
C PHE A 248 9.79 35.73 -28.49
N TRP A 249 9.89 36.45 -27.36
CA TRP A 249 11.12 37.09 -26.88
C TRP A 249 11.85 36.29 -25.77
N SER A 250 11.23 35.23 -25.26
CA SER A 250 11.69 34.49 -24.08
C SER A 250 12.66 33.36 -24.41
N ASP A 251 13.53 33.01 -23.46
CA ASP A 251 14.34 31.79 -23.58
C ASP A 251 13.47 30.54 -23.36
N PRO A 252 13.79 29.41 -24.02
CA PRO A 252 12.98 28.19 -23.96
C PRO A 252 12.84 27.59 -22.57
N ASP A 253 13.68 27.94 -21.58
CA ASP A 253 13.69 27.51 -20.18
C ASP A 253 12.93 28.47 -19.25
N THR A 254 12.45 29.60 -19.77
CA THR A 254 11.56 30.52 -19.03
C THR A 254 10.31 29.75 -18.58
N ALA A 255 9.91 29.94 -17.32
CA ALA A 255 8.74 29.27 -16.73
C ALA A 255 7.44 29.68 -17.43
N ALA A 256 6.45 28.80 -17.44
CA ALA A 256 5.13 29.10 -17.98
C ALA A 256 4.42 30.17 -17.12
N ASP A 257 3.76 31.14 -17.76
CA ASP A 257 2.95 32.15 -17.10
C ASP A 257 1.63 32.33 -17.86
N PRO A 258 0.45 32.26 -17.20
CA PRO A 258 -0.84 32.41 -17.85
C PRO A 258 -1.06 33.77 -18.51
N ASN A 259 -0.26 34.79 -18.15
CA ASN A 259 -0.35 36.16 -18.66
C ASN A 259 0.78 36.54 -19.63
N VAL A 260 1.68 35.60 -19.96
CA VAL A 260 2.76 35.82 -20.93
C VAL A 260 2.70 34.77 -22.03
N THR A 261 2.91 35.20 -23.27
CA THR A 261 3.10 34.29 -24.39
C THR A 261 4.56 33.84 -24.43
N ASN A 262 4.81 32.55 -24.19
CA ASN A 262 6.13 31.94 -24.26
C ASN A 262 6.06 30.46 -24.63
N PHE A 263 7.21 29.85 -24.91
CA PHE A 263 7.31 28.45 -25.29
C PHE A 263 6.74 27.50 -24.22
N ALA A 264 7.02 27.78 -22.95
CA ALA A 264 6.59 26.95 -21.83
C ALA A 264 5.08 27.00 -21.57
N ARG A 265 4.34 27.94 -22.18
CA ARG A 265 2.87 28.02 -22.07
C ARG A 265 2.16 26.72 -22.50
N ALA A 266 2.81 25.87 -23.28
CA ALA A 266 2.35 24.52 -23.58
C ALA A 266 2.12 23.65 -22.32
N GLU A 267 2.86 23.89 -21.22
CA GLU A 267 2.67 23.22 -19.93
C GLU A 267 1.27 23.54 -19.35
N LEU A 268 0.84 24.80 -19.42
CA LEU A 268 -0.48 25.22 -18.95
C LEU A 268 -1.62 24.67 -19.81
N ILE A 269 -1.38 24.50 -21.11
CA ILE A 269 -2.31 23.83 -22.02
C ILE A 269 -2.44 22.35 -21.63
N TYR A 270 -1.32 21.68 -21.33
CA TYR A 270 -1.32 20.28 -20.91
C TYR A 270 -2.02 20.08 -19.56
N ASP A 271 -1.87 21.02 -18.62
CA ASP A 271 -2.59 20.98 -17.35
C ASP A 271 -4.11 20.96 -17.58
N ILE A 272 -4.64 21.70 -18.57
CA ILE A 272 -6.07 21.68 -18.92
C ILE A 272 -6.48 20.30 -19.47
N LEU A 273 -5.63 19.61 -20.23
CA LEU A 273 -5.89 18.23 -20.66
C LEU A 273 -5.98 17.30 -19.44
N CYS A 274 -5.03 17.40 -18.50
CA CYS A 274 -5.04 16.60 -17.28
C CYS A 274 -6.28 16.87 -16.41
N GLU A 275 -6.65 18.15 -16.23
CA GLU A 275 -7.86 18.57 -15.48
C GLU A 275 -9.14 17.93 -16.02
N ASN A 276 -9.19 17.64 -17.33
CA ASN A 276 -10.35 17.06 -18.01
C ASN A 276 -10.23 15.54 -18.24
N GLY A 277 -9.22 14.87 -17.65
CA GLY A 277 -9.02 13.42 -17.78
C GLY A 277 -8.40 12.96 -19.11
N ASP A 278 -7.94 13.90 -19.93
CA ASP A 278 -7.45 13.69 -21.29
C ASP A 278 -5.92 13.81 -21.42
N GLY A 279 -5.19 13.77 -20.31
CA GLY A 279 -3.72 13.84 -20.29
C GLY A 279 -3.00 12.77 -21.12
N HIS A 280 -3.67 11.67 -21.44
CA HIS A 280 -3.15 10.60 -22.30
C HIS A 280 -3.06 10.98 -23.79
N LYS A 281 -3.75 12.04 -24.24
CA LYS A 281 -3.85 12.44 -25.67
C LYS A 281 -2.63 13.20 -26.21
N GLY A 282 -1.86 13.83 -25.32
CA GLY A 282 -0.68 14.62 -25.69
C GLY A 282 -0.97 15.92 -26.45
N ILE A 283 0.09 16.70 -26.69
CA ILE A 283 0.07 17.96 -27.45
C ILE A 283 1.02 17.86 -28.62
N TRP A 284 0.58 18.25 -29.82
CA TRP A 284 1.43 18.34 -31.00
C TRP A 284 1.75 19.82 -31.24
N ALA A 285 3.03 20.18 -31.19
CA ALA A 285 3.47 21.55 -31.47
C ALA A 285 3.46 21.76 -32.99
N VAL A 286 2.32 22.17 -33.54
CA VAL A 286 2.12 22.27 -35.00
C VAL A 286 2.78 23.50 -35.63
N GLU A 287 3.12 24.49 -34.82
CA GLU A 287 4.02 25.59 -35.17
C GLU A 287 4.82 26.01 -33.93
N PHE A 288 6.14 25.96 -34.00
CA PHE A 288 7.00 26.49 -32.95
C PHE A 288 8.21 27.22 -33.55
N GLY A 289 8.81 28.10 -32.75
CA GLY A 289 10.07 28.75 -33.09
C GLY A 289 10.18 30.17 -32.53
N TRP A 290 11.29 30.81 -32.88
CA TRP A 290 11.59 32.23 -32.69
C TRP A 290 11.72 32.86 -34.07
N ASN A 291 11.32 34.11 -34.24
CA ASN A 291 11.45 34.79 -35.53
C ASN A 291 12.79 35.55 -35.57
N ALA A 292 13.47 35.58 -36.72
CA ALA A 292 14.72 36.31 -36.90
C ALA A 292 14.77 37.01 -38.26
N LEU A 293 14.40 38.28 -38.29
CA LEU A 293 14.49 39.13 -39.47
C LEU A 293 15.90 39.71 -39.61
N PRO A 294 16.35 40.02 -40.84
CA PRO A 294 17.61 40.72 -41.09
C PRO A 294 17.71 42.06 -40.36
N ASP A 295 18.94 42.48 -40.02
CA ASP A 295 19.18 43.75 -39.33
C ASP A 295 18.72 44.98 -40.17
N ASP A 296 18.66 44.84 -41.50
CA ASP A 296 18.20 45.85 -42.46
C ASP A 296 16.74 45.67 -42.90
N TRP A 297 15.92 44.93 -42.14
CA TRP A 297 14.53 44.66 -42.47
C TRP A 297 13.70 45.95 -42.63
N ALA A 298 13.16 46.16 -43.83
CA ALA A 298 12.30 47.29 -44.19
C ALA A 298 10.82 46.91 -44.39
N GLY A 299 10.45 45.65 -44.11
CA GLY A 299 9.08 45.14 -44.25
C GLY A 299 8.21 45.41 -43.01
N LYS A 300 7.10 44.68 -42.91
CA LYS A 300 6.17 44.80 -41.78
C LYS A 300 6.82 44.31 -40.47
N PRO A 301 6.51 44.90 -39.31
CA PRO A 301 7.04 44.43 -38.04
C PRO A 301 6.55 43.01 -37.72
N SER A 302 7.42 42.20 -37.11
CA SER A 302 7.06 40.84 -36.69
C SER A 302 6.16 40.86 -35.45
N PRO A 303 4.95 40.25 -35.49
CA PRO A 303 4.10 40.10 -34.32
C PRO A 303 4.67 39.12 -33.29
N TRP A 304 5.65 38.29 -33.68
CA TRP A 304 6.34 37.35 -32.79
C TRP A 304 7.57 37.95 -32.10
N GLY A 305 7.87 39.23 -32.36
CA GLY A 305 9.19 39.80 -32.07
C GLY A 305 10.24 39.35 -33.08
N THR A 306 11.49 39.83 -32.95
CA THR A 306 12.60 39.40 -33.80
C THR A 306 13.88 39.23 -32.98
N ASP A 307 14.59 38.15 -33.25
CA ASP A 307 15.90 37.81 -32.68
C ASP A 307 17.00 37.91 -33.75
N ARG A 308 18.26 37.80 -33.32
CA ARG A 308 19.37 37.52 -34.24
C ARG A 308 19.36 36.04 -34.64
N ALA A 309 19.67 35.73 -35.90
CA ALA A 309 19.65 34.36 -36.44
C ALA A 309 20.37 33.33 -35.55
N LYS A 310 21.59 33.62 -35.06
CA LYS A 310 22.33 32.71 -34.17
C LYS A 310 21.60 32.41 -32.84
N ARG A 311 20.85 33.38 -32.32
CA ARG A 311 20.08 33.22 -31.07
C ARG A 311 18.81 32.42 -31.32
N GLN A 312 18.13 32.66 -32.44
CA GLN A 312 17.01 31.83 -32.90
C GLN A 312 17.44 30.35 -33.00
N ASP A 313 18.58 30.09 -33.66
CA ASP A 313 19.09 28.72 -33.83
C ASP A 313 19.30 28.04 -32.46
N ALA A 314 20.05 28.69 -31.56
CA ALA A 314 20.35 28.16 -30.23
C ALA A 314 19.10 27.91 -29.36
N ARG A 315 18.16 28.86 -29.34
CA ARG A 315 16.89 28.73 -28.60
C ARG A 315 16.06 27.57 -29.13
N SER A 316 15.99 27.43 -30.45
CA SER A 316 15.18 26.39 -31.09
C SER A 316 15.72 24.98 -30.82
N VAL A 317 17.04 24.80 -30.83
CA VAL A 317 17.67 23.52 -30.45
C VAL A 317 17.41 23.20 -28.97
N LEU A 318 17.56 24.20 -28.09
CA LEU A 318 17.30 24.03 -26.66
C LEU A 318 15.83 23.71 -26.39
N ALA A 319 14.89 24.33 -27.11
CA ALA A 319 13.46 24.09 -26.99
C ALA A 319 13.08 22.63 -27.29
N VAL A 320 13.60 22.08 -28.40
CA VAL A 320 13.38 20.66 -28.76
C VAL A 320 14.01 19.73 -27.71
N ARG A 321 15.24 20.02 -27.25
CA ARG A 321 15.89 19.23 -26.20
C ARG A 321 15.12 19.29 -24.87
N ARG A 322 14.65 20.47 -24.47
CA ARG A 322 13.82 20.67 -23.28
C ARG A 322 12.54 19.84 -23.39
N ALA A 323 11.79 20.00 -24.47
CA ALA A 323 10.55 19.27 -24.68
C ALA A 323 10.76 17.76 -24.64
N ARG A 324 11.79 17.24 -25.31
CA ARG A 324 12.11 15.80 -25.28
C ARG A 324 12.55 15.28 -23.91
N ALA A 325 13.20 16.13 -23.11
CA ALA A 325 13.66 15.77 -21.76
C ALA A 325 12.58 15.93 -20.67
N GLN A 326 11.65 16.88 -20.83
CA GLN A 326 10.76 17.33 -19.76
C GLN A 326 9.27 17.12 -20.06
N TRP A 327 8.86 17.03 -21.33
CA TRP A 327 7.47 16.99 -21.74
C TRP A 327 7.13 15.64 -22.38
N PRO A 328 6.88 14.57 -21.57
CA PRO A 328 6.53 13.24 -22.09
C PRO A 328 5.27 13.23 -22.96
N TRP A 329 4.44 14.25 -22.83
CA TRP A 329 3.20 14.48 -23.57
C TRP A 329 3.38 15.24 -24.89
N MET A 330 4.59 15.77 -25.17
CA MET A 330 4.84 16.53 -26.39
C MET A 330 5.12 15.58 -27.56
N GLY A 331 4.22 15.59 -28.55
CA GLY A 331 4.33 14.84 -29.78
C GLY A 331 5.31 15.43 -30.80
N PRO A 332 5.00 15.35 -32.11
CA PRO A 332 5.81 15.98 -33.15
C PRO A 332 5.90 17.50 -32.92
N MET A 333 7.10 18.04 -33.15
CA MET A 333 7.33 19.48 -33.11
C MET A 333 7.62 19.99 -34.52
N ILE A 334 6.76 20.84 -35.04
CA ILE A 334 6.76 21.30 -36.42
C ILE A 334 7.21 22.76 -36.47
N TRP A 335 8.36 23.01 -37.09
CA TRP A 335 8.93 24.33 -37.24
C TRP A 335 8.01 25.24 -38.08
N ALA A 336 7.95 26.53 -37.71
CA ALA A 336 6.98 27.48 -38.24
C ALA A 336 6.99 27.68 -39.77
N ALA A 337 8.14 27.61 -40.46
CA ALA A 337 8.17 27.71 -41.92
C ALA A 337 9.42 27.11 -42.57
N PHE A 338 9.24 26.27 -43.59
CA PHE A 338 10.33 25.82 -44.46
C PHE A 338 10.66 26.87 -45.52
N ARG A 339 9.75 27.07 -46.48
CA ARG A 339 9.80 28.13 -47.52
C ARG A 339 8.41 28.75 -47.69
N PRO A 340 8.15 29.94 -47.14
CA PRO A 340 6.87 30.62 -47.30
C PRO A 340 6.57 31.01 -48.76
N GLN A 341 5.30 30.99 -49.16
CA GLN A 341 4.77 31.67 -50.34
C GLN A 341 4.16 33.02 -49.91
N ALA A 342 5.00 33.94 -49.44
CA ALA A 342 4.57 35.24 -48.94
C ALA A 342 5.33 36.39 -49.64
N PRO A 343 4.76 37.61 -49.70
CA PRO A 343 5.47 38.81 -50.14
C PRO A 343 6.81 39.00 -49.42
N ALA A 344 7.78 39.62 -50.07
CA ALA A 344 9.13 39.80 -49.51
C ALA A 344 9.17 40.67 -48.25
N ASP A 345 8.15 41.50 -48.01
CA ASP A 345 7.99 42.36 -46.84
C ASP A 345 7.22 41.69 -45.68
N ASP A 346 6.88 40.40 -45.80
CA ASP A 346 6.15 39.65 -44.78
C ASP A 346 7.08 39.09 -43.69
N PRO A 347 6.78 39.32 -42.39
CA PRO A 347 7.64 38.88 -41.30
C PRO A 347 7.76 37.36 -41.16
N VAL A 348 6.92 36.55 -41.83
CA VAL A 348 7.06 35.09 -41.86
C VAL A 348 8.42 34.63 -42.40
N TRP A 349 9.07 35.45 -43.23
CA TRP A 349 10.43 35.19 -43.72
C TRP A 349 11.46 35.06 -42.59
N GLY A 350 11.20 35.66 -41.42
CA GLY A 350 12.04 35.47 -40.23
C GLY A 350 12.06 34.05 -39.67
N PHE A 351 11.12 33.18 -40.07
CA PHE A 351 11.14 31.75 -39.72
C PHE A 351 11.69 30.87 -40.84
N ALA A 352 11.86 31.38 -42.06
CA ALA A 352 12.19 30.56 -43.21
C ALA A 352 13.52 29.83 -43.05
N LEU A 353 13.52 28.53 -43.36
CA LEU A 353 14.72 27.70 -43.44
C LEU A 353 15.36 27.74 -44.82
N VAL A 354 14.58 28.12 -45.84
CA VAL A 354 15.03 28.38 -47.20
C VAL A 354 14.68 29.83 -47.55
N SER A 355 15.68 30.61 -47.92
CA SER A 355 15.54 32.02 -48.28
C SER A 355 14.78 32.22 -49.60
N PRO A 356 14.33 33.46 -49.92
CA PRO A 356 13.59 33.74 -51.16
C PRO A 356 14.32 33.28 -52.44
N ASP A 357 15.65 33.44 -52.47
CA ASP A 357 16.56 33.03 -53.56
C ASP A 357 16.82 31.51 -53.61
N GLY A 358 16.24 30.73 -52.69
CA GLY A 358 16.28 29.27 -52.69
C GLY A 358 17.45 28.64 -51.92
N GLN A 359 18.23 29.42 -51.17
CA GLN A 359 19.33 28.88 -50.37
C GLN A 359 18.84 28.33 -49.02
N ALA A 360 19.22 27.09 -48.70
CA ALA A 360 18.90 26.47 -47.42
C ALA A 360 19.88 26.91 -46.33
N ARG A 361 19.36 27.33 -45.17
CA ARG A 361 20.16 27.65 -43.98
C ARG A 361 20.81 26.38 -43.41
N ALA A 362 22.04 26.52 -42.91
CA ALA A 362 22.71 25.43 -42.19
C ALA A 362 21.88 24.90 -41.00
N PHE A 363 21.14 25.80 -40.33
CA PHE A 363 20.24 25.50 -39.23
C PHE A 363 19.15 24.46 -39.57
N ALA A 364 18.71 24.37 -40.84
CA ALA A 364 17.71 23.38 -41.26
C ALA A 364 18.18 21.94 -40.97
N ARG A 365 19.46 21.64 -41.24
CA ARG A 365 20.06 20.33 -40.94
C ARG A 365 20.27 20.10 -39.45
N GLU A 366 20.65 21.14 -38.72
CA GLU A 366 20.83 21.06 -37.27
C GLU A 366 19.52 20.73 -36.56
N LEU A 367 18.44 21.42 -36.94
CA LEU A 367 17.11 21.19 -36.39
C LEU A 367 16.56 19.81 -36.79
N GLY A 368 16.70 19.41 -38.06
CA GLY A 368 16.24 18.12 -38.55
C GLY A 368 16.94 16.92 -37.89
N ALA A 369 18.24 17.03 -37.61
CA ALA A 369 19.02 15.99 -36.92
C ALA A 369 18.48 15.65 -35.51
N LEU A 370 17.76 16.57 -34.85
CA LEU A 370 17.14 16.32 -33.55
C LEU A 370 16.01 15.28 -33.61
N SER A 371 15.52 14.92 -34.81
CA SER A 371 14.56 13.82 -34.99
C SER A 371 15.09 12.46 -34.51
N ALA A 372 16.41 12.28 -34.40
CA ALA A 372 17.02 11.01 -33.97
C ALA A 372 17.12 10.83 -32.45
N LEU A 373 16.83 11.86 -31.65
CA LEU A 373 16.97 11.82 -30.19
C LEU A 373 15.83 11.01 -29.54
N HIS A 374 16.17 9.84 -28.99
CA HIS A 374 15.28 9.03 -28.14
C HIS A 374 15.71 9.20 -26.67
N TYR A 375 14.85 9.77 -25.82
CA TYR A 375 15.10 9.94 -24.39
C TYR A 375 14.07 9.18 -23.54
N THR A 376 14.53 8.35 -22.60
CA THR A 376 13.73 7.67 -21.57
C THR A 376 13.63 8.53 -20.30
N GLY A 377 12.91 9.66 -20.39
CA GLY A 377 12.61 10.53 -19.23
C GLY A 377 11.44 10.00 -18.38
N PRO A 378 10.86 10.82 -17.47
CA PRO A 378 9.69 10.39 -16.69
C PRO A 378 8.52 9.93 -17.58
N GLY A 379 7.86 8.82 -17.22
CA GLY A 379 6.79 8.18 -18.01
C GLY A 379 6.77 6.66 -17.88
N HIS A 380 5.76 6.02 -18.48
CA HIS A 380 5.60 4.57 -18.58
C HIS A 380 6.19 4.04 -19.89
N TYR A 381 6.83 2.87 -19.83
CA TYR A 381 7.49 2.20 -20.94
C TYR A 381 7.12 0.72 -20.96
N GLU A 382 6.71 0.21 -22.12
CA GLU A 382 6.52 -1.23 -22.32
C GLU A 382 7.85 -1.92 -22.62
N ALA A 383 7.98 -3.16 -22.17
CA ALA A 383 9.14 -3.98 -22.45
C ALA A 383 9.15 -4.41 -23.94
N SER A 384 9.83 -3.63 -24.79
CA SER A 384 9.91 -3.85 -26.24
C SER A 384 11.36 -3.84 -26.76
N PRO A 385 11.63 -4.41 -27.95
CA PRO A 385 12.99 -4.49 -28.51
C PRO A 385 13.68 -3.13 -28.68
N SER A 386 12.91 -2.06 -28.92
CA SER A 386 13.43 -0.70 -29.13
C SER A 386 13.54 0.13 -27.85
N ALA A 387 12.96 -0.32 -26.74
CA ALA A 387 12.88 0.47 -25.50
C ALA A 387 14.15 0.39 -24.63
N ALA A 388 14.98 -0.64 -24.81
CA ALA A 388 16.17 -0.90 -24.00
C ALA A 388 17.20 -1.73 -24.80
N THR A 389 18.40 -1.89 -24.24
CA THR A 389 19.43 -2.75 -24.82
C THR A 389 19.32 -4.15 -24.20
N TRP A 390 18.93 -5.14 -25.00
CA TRP A 390 18.68 -6.51 -24.55
C TRP A 390 19.87 -7.42 -24.88
N MET A 391 20.23 -8.31 -23.95
CA MET A 391 21.33 -9.29 -24.09
C MET A 391 20.83 -10.69 -23.72
N GLY A 392 21.13 -11.68 -24.56
CA GLY A 392 20.69 -13.06 -24.37
C GLY A 392 19.46 -13.42 -25.21
N ASP A 393 18.65 -14.37 -24.73
CA ASP A 393 17.61 -15.03 -25.53
C ASP A 393 16.19 -14.53 -25.19
N TRP A 394 16.03 -13.22 -24.94
CA TRP A 394 14.74 -12.60 -24.62
C TRP A 394 13.71 -12.76 -25.74
N ARG A 395 12.45 -13.02 -25.36
CA ARG A 395 11.30 -13.09 -26.29
C ARG A 395 10.32 -11.96 -26.00
N PHE A 396 9.64 -11.45 -27.04
CA PHE A 396 8.74 -10.30 -26.94
C PHE A 396 7.34 -10.63 -27.45
N SER A 397 6.33 -10.08 -26.78
CA SER A 397 4.92 -10.12 -27.19
C SER A 397 4.19 -8.88 -26.67
N PRO A 398 2.90 -8.68 -26.97
CA PRO A 398 2.10 -7.61 -26.33
C PRO A 398 2.02 -7.73 -24.80
N LEU A 399 2.40 -8.88 -24.23
CA LEU A 399 2.53 -9.02 -22.78
C LEU A 399 3.83 -8.35 -22.29
N GLY A 400 4.87 -8.20 -23.09
CA GLY A 400 6.17 -7.64 -22.69
C GLY A 400 7.30 -8.62 -22.99
N ALA A 401 8.33 -8.61 -22.14
CA ALA A 401 9.54 -9.40 -22.32
C ALA A 401 9.54 -10.67 -21.44
N ASP A 402 9.90 -11.78 -22.06
CA ASP A 402 10.04 -13.09 -21.42
C ASP A 402 11.50 -13.54 -21.39
N ILE A 403 11.89 -14.09 -20.24
CA ILE A 403 13.25 -14.57 -19.97
C ILE A 403 13.45 -15.88 -20.76
N GLY A 404 14.57 -16.01 -21.48
CA GLY A 404 14.90 -17.18 -22.29
C GLY A 404 15.77 -18.21 -21.55
N LYS A 405 16.75 -17.74 -20.76
CA LYS A 405 17.67 -18.55 -19.95
C LYS A 405 18.21 -17.78 -18.73
N THR A 406 18.84 -18.48 -17.79
CA THR A 406 19.59 -17.81 -16.72
C THR A 406 20.76 -17.02 -17.32
N GLY A 407 20.97 -15.79 -16.83
CA GLY A 407 22.01 -14.87 -17.30
C GLY A 407 21.56 -13.92 -18.41
N ASP A 408 20.31 -14.03 -18.88
CA ASP A 408 19.71 -13.02 -19.74
C ASP A 408 19.67 -11.66 -19.02
N ALA A 409 20.04 -10.59 -19.73
CA ALA A 409 20.20 -9.27 -19.15
C ALA A 409 19.59 -8.17 -20.01
N VAL A 410 19.22 -7.05 -19.37
CA VAL A 410 18.73 -5.85 -20.05
C VAL A 410 19.32 -4.60 -19.42
N GLU A 411 19.70 -3.63 -20.25
CA GLU A 411 20.15 -2.29 -19.85
C GLU A 411 19.14 -1.24 -20.29
N ILE A 412 18.60 -0.53 -19.31
CA ILE A 412 17.56 0.49 -19.45
C ILE A 412 18.20 1.84 -19.08
N PRO A 413 18.60 2.67 -20.07
CA PRO A 413 18.97 4.05 -19.78
C PRO A 413 17.72 4.80 -19.31
N PHE A 414 17.85 5.72 -18.36
CA PHE A 414 16.74 6.61 -17.96
C PHE A 414 17.22 7.94 -17.38
N THR A 415 16.33 8.92 -17.32
CA THR A 415 16.56 10.22 -16.65
C THR A 415 15.43 10.54 -15.69
N GLY A 416 15.72 10.54 -14.38
CA GLY A 416 14.74 10.75 -13.32
C GLY A 416 15.30 10.40 -11.94
N THR A 417 14.53 10.64 -10.88
CA THR A 417 14.99 10.37 -9.51
C THR A 417 14.51 9.01 -8.99
N ARG A 418 13.64 8.31 -9.73
CA ARG A 418 13.10 6.99 -9.39
C ARG A 418 12.78 6.17 -10.62
N ILE A 419 12.98 4.85 -10.52
CA ILE A 419 12.58 3.86 -11.51
C ILE A 419 11.85 2.69 -10.85
N ASP A 420 10.68 2.36 -11.39
CA ASP A 420 9.84 1.24 -10.98
C ASP A 420 9.74 0.22 -12.12
N LEU A 421 9.78 -1.07 -11.81
CA LEU A 421 9.52 -2.14 -12.79
C LEU A 421 8.09 -2.63 -12.68
N HIS A 422 7.43 -2.81 -13.81
CA HIS A 422 6.15 -3.50 -13.91
C HIS A 422 6.41 -4.97 -14.22
N LEU A 423 6.11 -5.82 -13.25
CA LEU A 423 6.43 -7.24 -13.26
C LEU A 423 5.14 -8.06 -13.21
N ARG A 424 5.23 -9.30 -13.69
CA ARG A 424 4.17 -10.31 -13.51
C ARG A 424 4.62 -11.47 -12.63
N PRO A 425 4.74 -11.28 -11.31
CA PRO A 425 4.95 -12.39 -10.40
C PRO A 425 3.87 -13.46 -10.56
N GLY A 426 4.25 -14.72 -10.31
CA GLY A 426 3.29 -15.82 -10.38
C GLY A 426 3.69 -17.02 -9.53
N ASP A 427 2.95 -18.12 -9.63
CA ASP A 427 3.27 -19.37 -8.94
C ASP A 427 4.46 -20.12 -9.57
N TYR A 428 5.56 -19.39 -9.79
CA TYR A 428 6.81 -19.87 -10.35
C TYR A 428 8.01 -19.24 -9.64
N TRP A 429 9.18 -19.87 -9.75
CA TRP A 429 10.42 -19.33 -9.21
C TRP A 429 11.17 -18.52 -10.27
N ALA A 430 11.47 -17.27 -9.95
CA ALA A 430 12.44 -16.46 -10.68
C ALA A 430 12.96 -15.32 -9.81
N VAL A 431 14.18 -14.88 -10.11
CA VAL A 431 14.85 -13.75 -9.45
C VAL A 431 15.42 -12.82 -10.52
N LEU A 432 15.26 -11.51 -10.31
CA LEU A 432 15.96 -10.48 -11.08
C LEU A 432 16.98 -9.79 -10.18
N TYR A 433 18.24 -9.80 -10.58
CA TYR A 433 19.30 -9.03 -9.94
C TYR A 433 19.38 -7.65 -10.59
N ALA A 434 19.44 -6.59 -9.79
CA ALA A 434 19.36 -5.22 -10.31
C ALA A 434 20.51 -4.34 -9.80
N THR A 435 21.13 -3.61 -10.72
CA THR A 435 22.12 -2.56 -10.42
C THR A 435 21.74 -1.26 -11.11
N VAL A 436 21.95 -0.13 -10.44
CA VAL A 436 21.85 1.21 -11.04
C VAL A 436 23.23 1.82 -11.01
N ASP A 437 23.72 2.25 -12.18
CA ASP A 437 25.07 2.82 -12.36
C ASP A 437 26.19 1.94 -11.81
N GLY A 438 26.04 0.62 -11.97
CA GLY A 438 26.99 -0.39 -11.49
C GLY A 438 26.93 -0.68 -9.98
N ALA A 439 26.13 0.05 -9.20
CA ALA A 439 25.90 -0.22 -7.79
C ALA A 439 24.62 -1.04 -7.56
N PRO A 440 24.54 -1.90 -6.53
CA PRO A 440 23.30 -2.61 -6.19
C PRO A 440 22.15 -1.62 -5.94
N ALA A 441 21.00 -1.85 -6.58
CA ALA A 441 19.86 -0.94 -6.53
C ALA A 441 19.43 -0.63 -5.09
N ASN A 442 19.20 0.65 -4.78
CA ASN A 442 19.14 1.15 -3.41
C ASN A 442 17.79 0.90 -2.69
N ARG A 443 16.77 0.39 -3.39
CA ARG A 443 15.45 0.07 -2.81
C ARG A 443 15.15 -1.42 -2.69
N LEU A 444 16.10 -2.26 -3.06
CA LEU A 444 15.95 -3.71 -3.07
C LEU A 444 16.73 -4.41 -1.94
N PRO A 445 16.24 -5.57 -1.45
CA PRO A 445 16.96 -6.40 -0.50
C PRO A 445 18.23 -6.97 -1.12
N LYS A 446 19.22 -7.30 -0.28
CA LYS A 446 20.55 -7.78 -0.71
C LYS A 446 20.82 -9.22 -0.28
N THR A 447 21.47 -9.99 -1.15
CA THR A 447 22.00 -11.33 -0.86
C THR A 447 23.25 -11.27 0.03
N ALA A 448 23.78 -12.41 0.46
CA ALA A 448 24.98 -12.48 1.31
C ALA A 448 26.25 -11.93 0.63
N ASP A 449 26.32 -12.04 -0.69
CA ASP A 449 27.35 -11.48 -1.56
C ASP A 449 27.07 -10.03 -2.00
N GLY A 450 25.99 -9.42 -1.51
CA GLY A 450 25.69 -7.99 -1.67
C GLY A 450 24.90 -7.60 -2.92
N LYS A 451 24.46 -8.57 -3.74
CA LYS A 451 23.64 -8.31 -4.93
C LYS A 451 22.22 -7.92 -4.53
N ALA A 452 21.69 -6.86 -5.12
CA ALA A 452 20.29 -6.44 -4.97
C ALA A 452 19.40 -7.30 -5.86
N TYR A 453 18.27 -7.79 -5.32
CA TYR A 453 17.42 -8.76 -6.02
C TYR A 453 15.92 -8.52 -5.85
N ILE A 454 15.13 -9.04 -6.78
CA ILE A 454 13.66 -9.06 -6.81
C ILE A 454 13.21 -10.50 -6.96
N VAL A 455 12.31 -10.97 -6.09
CA VAL A 455 11.70 -12.30 -6.20
C VAL A 455 10.38 -12.17 -6.95
N LEU A 456 10.16 -13.01 -7.97
CA LEU A 456 8.97 -12.97 -8.84
C LEU A 456 7.90 -13.99 -8.45
N TYR A 457 7.90 -14.44 -7.19
CA TYR A 457 6.91 -15.38 -6.72
C TYR A 457 5.70 -14.69 -6.10
N ASP A 458 4.53 -14.97 -6.65
CA ASP A 458 3.25 -14.64 -6.05
C ASP A 458 2.21 -15.70 -6.41
N PRO A 459 1.69 -16.51 -5.45
CA PRO A 459 0.65 -17.49 -5.73
C PRO A 459 -0.67 -16.86 -6.20
N ALA A 460 -0.88 -15.56 -5.98
CA ALA A 460 -2.07 -14.86 -6.44
C ALA A 460 -1.97 -14.38 -7.90
N ASN A 461 -0.80 -14.54 -8.54
CA ASN A 461 -0.49 -14.09 -9.90
C ASN A 461 -0.87 -12.61 -10.14
N GLN A 462 -0.65 -11.74 -9.15
CA GLN A 462 -1.00 -10.33 -9.28
C GLN A 462 0.15 -9.55 -9.94
N PRO A 463 -0.13 -8.69 -10.93
CA PRO A 463 0.85 -7.74 -11.44
C PRO A 463 1.40 -6.89 -10.30
N ALA A 464 2.71 -6.67 -10.30
CA ALA A 464 3.38 -5.93 -9.25
C ALA A 464 4.25 -4.82 -9.85
N THR A 465 4.15 -3.63 -9.27
CA THR A 465 5.08 -2.53 -9.54
C THR A 465 6.11 -2.49 -8.42
N VAL A 466 7.39 -2.71 -8.74
CA VAL A 466 8.49 -2.76 -7.78
C VAL A 466 9.42 -1.57 -8.00
N THR A 467 9.52 -0.69 -7.00
CA THR A 467 10.53 0.38 -7.00
C THR A 467 11.93 -0.21 -6.84
N VAL A 468 12.73 -0.10 -7.89
CA VAL A 468 14.09 -0.64 -7.93
C VAL A 468 15.08 0.37 -7.36
N ALA A 469 14.93 1.63 -7.75
CA ALA A 469 15.72 2.72 -7.19
C ALA A 469 14.86 3.98 -7.02
N SER A 470 15.13 4.74 -5.97
CA SER A 470 14.49 6.02 -5.68
C SER A 470 15.48 6.98 -5.01
N HIS A 471 15.14 8.26 -4.90
CA HIS A 471 16.05 9.30 -4.42
C HIS A 471 17.41 9.33 -5.15
N LEU A 472 17.41 9.02 -6.44
CA LEU A 472 18.59 9.23 -7.29
C LEU A 472 18.77 10.73 -7.56
N ASP A 473 19.99 11.14 -7.88
CA ASP A 473 20.24 12.48 -8.39
C ASP A 473 19.38 12.71 -9.65
N ASN A 474 18.94 13.94 -9.90
CA ASN A 474 18.14 14.22 -11.09
C ASN A 474 19.06 14.29 -12.33
N GLY A 475 19.44 13.10 -12.84
CA GLY A 475 20.43 12.94 -13.90
C GLY A 475 20.18 11.69 -14.74
N HIS A 476 21.14 11.37 -15.60
CA HIS A 476 21.11 10.17 -16.44
C HIS A 476 21.64 8.97 -15.67
N HIS A 477 20.90 7.87 -15.71
CA HIS A 477 21.19 6.62 -15.01
C HIS A 477 21.04 5.42 -15.95
N ILE A 478 21.69 4.30 -15.61
CA ILE A 478 21.52 3.03 -16.31
C ILE A 478 21.09 1.97 -15.30
N LEU A 479 19.86 1.45 -15.46
CA LEU A 479 19.41 0.26 -14.77
C LEU A 479 19.82 -0.98 -15.56
N ARG A 480 20.57 -1.89 -14.93
CA ARG A 480 20.87 -3.22 -15.47
C ARG A 480 20.15 -4.29 -14.67
N LEU A 481 19.43 -5.17 -15.36
CA LEU A 481 18.77 -6.35 -14.79
C LEU A 481 19.41 -7.63 -15.33
N GLU A 482 19.60 -8.63 -14.48
CA GLU A 482 20.06 -9.97 -14.82
C GLU A 482 19.11 -11.02 -14.24
N ALA A 483 18.65 -11.96 -15.07
CA ALA A 483 17.58 -12.89 -14.71
C ALA A 483 18.08 -14.30 -14.34
N GLU A 484 17.42 -14.91 -13.35
CA GLU A 484 17.58 -16.32 -12.98
C GLU A 484 16.19 -16.98 -12.83
N GLY A 485 15.85 -17.93 -13.70
CA GLY A 485 14.52 -18.56 -13.74
C GLY A 485 13.45 -17.76 -14.52
N GLY A 486 12.18 -18.16 -14.42
CA GLY A 486 11.05 -17.40 -14.95
C GLY A 486 10.73 -17.56 -16.44
N TRP A 487 11.23 -18.61 -17.08
CA TRP A 487 11.02 -18.88 -18.50
C TRP A 487 9.57 -19.15 -18.87
N GLY A 488 9.09 -18.52 -19.93
CA GLY A 488 7.71 -18.68 -20.43
C GLY A 488 6.66 -17.99 -19.57
N GLN A 489 7.06 -17.04 -18.71
CA GLN A 489 6.17 -16.38 -17.76
C GLN A 489 5.88 -14.91 -18.10
N TRP A 490 6.59 -14.32 -19.08
CA TRP A 490 6.42 -12.90 -19.47
C TRP A 490 6.59 -11.97 -18.27
N ALA A 491 7.67 -12.23 -17.51
CA ALA A 491 7.90 -11.69 -16.18
C ALA A 491 8.08 -10.16 -16.14
N LEU A 492 8.61 -9.55 -17.21
CA LEU A 492 8.86 -8.11 -17.31
C LEU A 492 7.87 -7.47 -18.29
N ALA A 493 6.86 -6.78 -17.76
CA ALA A 493 5.86 -6.08 -18.57
C ALA A 493 6.37 -4.72 -19.06
N GLY A 494 7.16 -4.02 -18.25
CA GLY A 494 7.64 -2.68 -18.55
C GLY A 494 8.29 -1.98 -17.35
N TRP A 495 8.43 -0.66 -17.43
CA TRP A 495 8.94 0.16 -16.33
C TRP A 495 8.37 1.57 -16.34
N SER A 496 8.42 2.24 -15.20
CA SER A 496 8.12 3.66 -15.03
C SER A 496 9.35 4.42 -14.57
N VAL A 497 9.54 5.62 -15.09
CA VAL A 497 10.52 6.57 -14.58
C VAL A 497 9.77 7.75 -13.97
N LEU A 498 10.19 8.20 -12.79
CA LEU A 498 9.51 9.20 -11.98
C LEU A 498 10.48 10.28 -11.50
N ARG A 499 9.96 11.49 -11.24
CA ARG A 499 10.61 12.50 -10.38
C ARG A 499 9.79 12.63 -9.10
N GLU A 500 10.41 12.38 -7.96
CA GLU A 500 9.74 12.39 -6.66
C GLU A 500 9.70 13.82 -6.09
N GLU A 501 8.51 14.39 -5.93
CA GLU A 501 8.28 15.59 -5.11
C GLU A 501 7.59 15.26 -3.78
N HIS A 502 7.95 15.99 -2.73
CA HIS A 502 7.44 15.79 -1.37
C HIS A 502 6.13 16.56 -1.16
N GLY A 503 4.99 15.86 -1.04
CA GLY A 503 3.72 16.47 -0.70
C GLY A 503 2.78 15.53 0.06
N HIS A 504 2.50 15.85 1.32
CA HIS A 504 1.50 15.19 2.16
C HIS A 504 0.25 16.08 2.27
N LEU A 505 -0.93 15.49 2.19
CA LEU A 505 -2.15 16.05 2.81
C LEU A 505 -3.05 14.91 3.30
N PRO A 506 -3.57 14.94 4.54
CA PRO A 506 -4.11 13.72 5.14
C PRO A 506 -5.65 13.76 5.30
N VAL A 507 -6.28 12.64 4.93
CA VAL A 507 -7.72 12.37 4.76
C VAL A 507 -8.52 12.31 6.09
N TRP A 508 -7.97 12.80 7.22
CA TRP A 508 -8.60 12.63 8.55
C TRP A 508 -9.82 13.52 8.83
N LEU A 509 -10.24 14.37 7.90
CA LEU A 509 -11.37 15.30 8.08
C LEU A 509 -12.78 14.67 7.91
N LEU A 510 -12.89 13.37 7.59
CA LEU A 510 -14.18 12.71 7.35
C LEU A 510 -14.59 11.68 8.44
N ALA A 511 -13.80 11.49 9.50
CA ALA A 511 -14.03 10.44 10.51
C ALA A 511 -15.04 10.80 11.63
N ILE A 512 -15.45 12.06 11.74
CA ILE A 512 -16.28 12.58 12.84
C ILE A 512 -17.77 12.18 12.75
N PRO A 513 -18.44 12.16 11.57
CA PRO A 513 -19.87 11.83 11.49
C PRO A 513 -20.20 10.35 11.75
N ALA A 514 -19.31 9.43 11.35
CA ALA A 514 -19.51 7.99 11.51
C ALA A 514 -19.47 7.55 12.99
N ALA A 515 -18.66 8.21 13.82
CA ALA A 515 -18.57 7.97 15.26
C ALA A 515 -19.85 8.38 16.02
N VAL A 516 -20.55 9.42 15.54
CA VAL A 516 -21.80 9.91 16.14
C VAL A 516 -22.96 8.94 15.88
N LEU A 517 -23.02 8.32 14.70
CA LEU A 517 -24.08 7.39 14.34
C LEU A 517 -24.00 6.06 15.12
N ALA A 518 -22.79 5.55 15.35
CA ALA A 518 -22.57 4.36 16.18
C ALA A 518 -22.94 4.58 17.67
N PHE A 519 -22.75 5.80 18.17
CA PHE A 519 -23.13 6.19 19.53
C PHE A 519 -24.65 6.20 19.75
N VAL A 520 -25.42 6.60 18.72
CA VAL A 520 -26.90 6.66 18.78
C VAL A 520 -27.52 5.26 18.73
N LEU A 521 -27.02 4.37 17.88
CA LEU A 521 -27.53 3.00 17.74
C LEU A 521 -27.28 2.13 18.99
N PHE A 522 -26.24 2.42 19.77
CA PHE A 522 -25.97 1.75 21.04
C PHE A 522 -26.96 2.18 22.16
N GLY A 523 -27.54 3.37 22.04
CA GLY A 523 -28.53 3.94 22.96
C GLY A 523 -29.79 3.08 23.12
N SER A 524 -30.21 2.39 22.05
CA SER A 524 -31.47 1.62 22.01
C SER A 524 -31.35 0.22 22.62
N ALA A 525 -30.17 -0.41 22.56
CA ALA A 525 -29.90 -1.72 23.19
C ALA A 525 -29.95 -1.67 24.74
N LEU A 526 -29.79 -0.47 25.32
CA LEU A 526 -29.67 -0.22 26.76
C LEU A 526 -31.01 -0.25 27.53
N TRP A 527 -32.15 -0.27 26.84
CA TRP A 527 -33.46 -0.38 27.48
C TRP A 527 -33.70 -1.78 28.09
N TRP A 528 -33.22 -2.84 27.43
CA TRP A 528 -33.35 -4.22 27.89
C TRP A 528 -32.48 -4.57 29.10
N ALA A 529 -31.33 -3.90 29.29
CA ALA A 529 -30.42 -4.14 30.41
C ALA A 529 -31.02 -3.82 31.80
N ARG A 530 -31.99 -2.89 31.86
CA ARG A 530 -32.68 -2.51 33.11
C ARG A 530 -33.60 -3.61 33.66
N VAL A 531 -34.09 -4.50 32.81
CA VAL A 531 -34.99 -5.61 33.21
C VAL A 531 -34.18 -6.74 33.84
N VAL A 532 -33.02 -7.08 33.26
CA VAL A 532 -32.15 -8.18 33.70
C VAL A 532 -31.54 -7.92 35.09
N TYR A 533 -31.18 -6.67 35.41
CA TYR A 533 -30.54 -6.36 36.70
C TYR A 533 -31.39 -6.62 37.94
N ARG A 534 -32.71 -6.37 37.86
CA ARG A 534 -33.62 -6.58 39.00
C ARG A 534 -33.73 -8.06 39.38
N TRP A 535 -33.52 -8.96 38.42
CA TRP A 535 -33.47 -10.40 38.64
C TRP A 535 -32.12 -10.83 39.24
N VAL A 536 -31.01 -10.27 38.75
CA VAL A 536 -29.65 -10.57 39.19
C VAL A 536 -29.41 -10.20 40.66
N GLU A 537 -29.98 -9.08 41.13
CA GLU A 537 -29.82 -8.64 42.52
C GLU A 537 -30.43 -9.63 43.53
N ARG A 538 -31.52 -10.33 43.15
CA ARG A 538 -32.14 -11.39 43.97
C ARG A 538 -31.35 -12.71 43.96
N ALA A 539 -30.55 -12.97 42.93
CA ALA A 539 -29.82 -14.23 42.75
C ALA A 539 -28.46 -14.30 43.48
N ARG A 540 -27.96 -13.18 44.04
CA ARG A 540 -26.64 -13.11 44.71
C ARG A 540 -26.49 -13.97 45.98
N TRP A 541 -27.60 -14.48 46.53
CA TRP A 541 -27.58 -15.39 47.69
C TRP A 541 -27.20 -16.84 47.34
N LEU A 542 -27.15 -17.20 46.04
CA LEU A 542 -26.79 -18.55 45.59
C LEU A 542 -25.30 -18.87 45.79
N HIS A 543 -25.00 -20.11 46.20
CA HIS A 543 -23.64 -20.57 46.49
C HIS A 543 -22.74 -20.63 45.24
N GLY A 544 -21.42 -20.42 45.41
CA GLY A 544 -20.44 -20.38 44.31
C GLY A 544 -20.37 -21.62 43.42
N LYS A 545 -20.78 -22.79 43.91
CA LYS A 545 -20.84 -24.04 43.12
C LYS A 545 -21.91 -23.99 42.03
N VAL A 546 -23.01 -23.30 42.27
CA VAL A 546 -24.13 -23.15 41.30
C VAL A 546 -23.66 -22.36 40.08
N PHE A 547 -22.87 -21.30 40.28
CA PHE A 547 -22.33 -20.50 39.19
C PHE A 547 -21.23 -21.21 38.40
N ALA A 548 -20.40 -22.03 39.05
CA ALA A 548 -19.44 -22.88 38.35
C ALA A 548 -20.15 -23.91 37.44
N LEU A 549 -21.23 -24.52 37.93
CA LEU A 549 -22.09 -25.40 37.13
C LEU A 549 -22.78 -24.64 35.99
N GLY A 550 -23.28 -23.43 36.24
CA GLY A 550 -23.86 -22.55 35.22
C GLY A 550 -22.87 -22.19 34.10
N ILE A 551 -21.61 -21.91 34.45
CA ILE A 551 -20.55 -21.71 33.45
C ILE A 551 -20.29 -22.99 32.66
N ALA A 552 -20.21 -24.15 33.31
CA ALA A 552 -20.01 -25.42 32.61
C ALA A 552 -21.15 -25.74 31.63
N ILE A 553 -22.40 -25.53 32.04
CA ILE A 553 -23.59 -25.66 31.18
C ILE A 553 -23.53 -24.63 30.04
N GLY A 554 -23.19 -23.38 30.33
CA GLY A 554 -23.06 -22.32 29.34
C GLY A 554 -22.01 -22.63 28.27
N VAL A 555 -20.86 -23.18 28.67
CA VAL A 555 -19.81 -23.67 27.76
C VAL A 555 -20.31 -24.87 26.94
N ALA A 556 -20.98 -25.85 27.57
CA ALA A 556 -21.52 -27.00 26.86
C ALA A 556 -22.56 -26.59 25.80
N LEU A 557 -23.45 -25.65 26.12
CA LEU A 557 -24.42 -25.09 25.19
C LEU A 557 -23.74 -24.27 24.07
N PHE A 558 -22.69 -23.52 24.40
CA PHE A 558 -21.89 -22.78 23.41
C PHE A 558 -21.19 -23.69 22.40
N LEU A 559 -20.67 -24.83 22.87
CA LEU A 559 -19.99 -25.82 22.03
C LEU A 559 -20.96 -26.78 21.32
N TRP A 560 -22.25 -26.71 21.64
CA TRP A 560 -23.25 -27.60 21.06
C TRP A 560 -23.42 -27.34 19.56
N ARG A 561 -23.32 -28.41 18.75
CA ARG A 561 -23.42 -28.35 17.28
C ARG A 561 -24.85 -28.49 16.71
N GLY A 562 -25.85 -28.28 17.56
CA GLY A 562 -27.27 -28.33 17.18
C GLY A 562 -27.81 -26.97 16.70
N PRO A 563 -29.11 -26.67 16.95
CA PRO A 563 -29.73 -25.42 16.51
C PRO A 563 -28.96 -24.17 16.90
N ALA A 564 -28.88 -23.19 15.98
CA ALA A 564 -28.08 -21.96 16.13
C ALA A 564 -28.47 -21.08 17.34
N TRP A 565 -29.63 -21.30 17.96
CA TRP A 565 -30.07 -20.58 19.16
C TRP A 565 -29.44 -21.11 20.46
N LEU A 566 -29.01 -22.37 20.52
CA LEU A 566 -28.42 -22.96 21.74
C LEU A 566 -27.10 -22.29 22.14
N PRO A 567 -26.17 -21.99 21.20
CA PRO A 567 -24.97 -21.22 21.53
C PRO A 567 -25.28 -19.80 22.05
N LEU A 568 -26.36 -19.17 21.57
CA LEU A 568 -26.80 -17.86 22.06
C LEU A 568 -27.33 -17.96 23.51
N VAL A 569 -28.07 -19.04 23.84
CA VAL A 569 -28.49 -19.33 25.21
C VAL A 569 -27.28 -19.59 26.11
N GLY A 570 -26.29 -20.33 25.61
CA GLY A 570 -25.01 -20.55 26.29
C GLY A 570 -24.28 -19.24 26.61
N LEU A 571 -24.14 -18.35 25.62
CA LEU A 571 -23.55 -17.02 25.82
C LEU A 571 -24.33 -16.16 26.81
N ALA A 572 -25.66 -16.15 26.75
CA ALA A 572 -26.49 -15.42 27.68
C ALA A 572 -26.31 -15.91 29.13
N LEU A 573 -26.26 -17.22 29.34
CA LEU A 573 -25.99 -17.82 30.64
C LEU A 573 -24.58 -17.45 31.15
N LEU A 574 -23.57 -17.48 30.27
CA LEU A 574 -22.21 -17.07 30.59
C LEU A 574 -22.12 -15.58 30.99
N ILE A 575 -22.85 -14.69 30.31
CA ILE A 575 -22.94 -13.27 30.68
C ILE A 575 -23.55 -13.13 32.08
N VAL A 576 -24.68 -13.80 32.34
CA VAL A 576 -25.35 -13.75 33.66
C VAL A 576 -24.42 -14.28 34.76
N CYS A 577 -23.78 -15.43 34.56
CA CYS A 577 -22.82 -15.97 35.53
C CYS A 577 -21.62 -15.02 35.74
N SER A 578 -21.15 -14.36 34.68
CA SER A 578 -20.03 -13.40 34.75
C SER A 578 -20.39 -12.13 35.52
N ILE A 579 -21.63 -11.64 35.40
CA ILE A 579 -22.14 -10.50 36.18
C ILE A 579 -22.17 -10.85 37.67
N VAL A 580 -22.58 -12.07 38.03
CA VAL A 580 -22.75 -12.46 39.44
C VAL A 580 -21.43 -12.87 40.11
N ARG A 581 -20.57 -13.63 39.41
CA ARG A 581 -19.32 -14.19 39.95
C ARG A 581 -18.14 -13.98 39.00
N ARG A 582 -17.66 -12.74 38.94
CA ARG A 582 -16.51 -12.32 38.12
C ARG A 582 -15.24 -13.13 38.40
N ASP A 583 -14.98 -13.48 39.65
CA ASP A 583 -13.82 -14.27 40.05
C ASP A 583 -13.83 -15.67 39.40
N ILE A 584 -14.99 -16.33 39.35
CA ILE A 584 -15.15 -17.63 38.70
C ILE A 584 -15.10 -17.48 37.17
N ALA A 585 -15.70 -16.42 36.61
CA ALA A 585 -15.65 -16.17 35.17
C ALA A 585 -14.22 -15.94 34.67
N LEU A 586 -13.41 -15.18 35.41
CA LEU A 586 -11.99 -15.01 35.11
C LEU A 586 -11.20 -16.32 35.25
N GLY A 587 -11.53 -17.13 36.26
CA GLY A 587 -11.01 -18.50 36.39
C GLY A 587 -11.36 -19.37 35.17
N ALA A 588 -12.60 -19.30 34.67
CA ALA A 588 -13.04 -20.06 33.50
C ALA A 588 -12.27 -19.64 32.23
N ILE A 589 -12.00 -18.34 32.05
CA ILE A 589 -11.12 -17.86 30.97
C ILE A 589 -9.73 -18.49 31.12
N ALA A 590 -9.14 -18.44 32.33
CA ALA A 590 -7.82 -19.02 32.61
C ALA A 590 -7.74 -20.54 32.35
N ALA A 591 -8.77 -21.31 32.74
CA ALA A 591 -8.83 -22.74 32.46
C ALA A 591 -9.07 -23.06 30.98
N SER A 592 -9.69 -22.14 30.23
CA SER A 592 -9.97 -22.32 28.80
C SER A 592 -8.76 -22.04 27.90
N LEU A 593 -7.69 -21.40 28.40
CA LEU A 593 -6.54 -20.99 27.57
C LEU A 593 -5.93 -22.10 26.69
N PRO A 594 -5.71 -23.34 27.18
CA PRO A 594 -5.18 -24.40 26.31
C PRO A 594 -6.21 -24.93 25.29
N PHE A 595 -7.46 -24.49 25.38
CA PHE A 595 -8.57 -24.85 24.50
C PHE A 595 -8.99 -23.67 23.60
N TYR A 596 -8.12 -22.67 23.41
CA TYR A 596 -8.47 -21.49 22.59
C TYR A 596 -8.79 -21.84 21.12
N GLN A 597 -8.26 -22.96 20.61
CA GLN A 597 -8.59 -23.51 19.28
C GLN A 597 -9.89 -24.35 19.26
N VAL A 598 -10.61 -24.44 20.39
CA VAL A 598 -11.94 -25.05 20.43
C VAL A 598 -12.97 -23.98 20.07
N TYR A 599 -13.74 -24.24 19.02
CA TYR A 599 -14.69 -23.27 18.46
C TYR A 599 -16.15 -23.69 18.69
N GLY A 600 -16.99 -22.73 19.06
CA GLY A 600 -18.45 -22.81 19.00
C GLY A 600 -18.98 -22.17 17.71
N ALA A 601 -20.19 -22.54 17.29
CA ALA A 601 -20.86 -21.93 16.14
C ALA A 601 -21.83 -20.85 16.63
N VAL A 602 -21.62 -19.60 16.22
CA VAL A 602 -22.52 -18.48 16.56
C VAL A 602 -22.95 -17.81 15.27
N LEU A 603 -24.25 -17.88 14.95
CA LEU A 603 -24.83 -17.29 13.75
C LEU A 603 -24.09 -17.67 12.45
N GLY A 604 -23.69 -18.94 12.33
CA GLY A 604 -22.96 -19.46 11.16
C GLY A 604 -21.46 -19.13 11.12
N ARG A 605 -20.89 -18.49 12.15
CA ARG A 605 -19.44 -18.23 12.27
C ARG A 605 -18.81 -19.01 13.41
N HIS A 606 -17.54 -19.37 13.27
CA HIS A 606 -16.76 -20.02 14.32
C HIS A 606 -16.19 -18.99 15.30
N ALA A 607 -16.46 -19.17 16.59
CA ALA A 607 -15.95 -18.32 17.66
C ALA A 607 -15.12 -19.16 18.64
N SER A 608 -13.89 -18.72 18.94
CA SER A 608 -13.03 -19.36 19.94
C SER A 608 -13.70 -19.33 21.31
N LEU A 609 -13.70 -20.46 22.02
CA LEU A 609 -14.24 -20.58 23.37
C LEU A 609 -13.64 -19.54 24.32
N THR A 610 -12.32 -19.39 24.31
CA THR A 610 -11.60 -18.46 25.19
C THR A 610 -11.97 -17.01 24.91
N LEU A 611 -12.01 -16.62 23.63
CA LEU A 611 -12.39 -15.26 23.25
C LEU A 611 -13.87 -14.99 23.50
N ALA A 612 -14.74 -15.99 23.36
CA ALA A 612 -16.15 -15.89 23.74
C ALA A 612 -16.32 -15.67 25.25
N LEU A 613 -15.63 -16.45 26.09
CA LEU A 613 -15.63 -16.27 27.54
C LEU A 613 -15.12 -14.87 27.93
N LEU A 614 -14.03 -14.42 27.31
CA LEU A 614 -13.52 -13.06 27.51
C LEU A 614 -14.55 -12.00 27.12
N ALA A 615 -15.18 -12.13 25.94
CA ALA A 615 -16.22 -11.20 25.49
C ALA A 615 -17.41 -11.15 26.47
N THR A 616 -17.87 -12.29 26.98
CA THR A 616 -18.95 -12.33 27.97
C THR A 616 -18.57 -11.65 29.29
N ALA A 617 -17.30 -11.77 29.73
CA ALA A 617 -16.79 -11.08 30.91
C ALA A 617 -16.67 -9.55 30.70
N VAL A 618 -16.30 -9.12 29.50
CA VAL A 618 -16.28 -7.69 29.12
C VAL A 618 -17.70 -7.12 29.11
N ILE A 619 -18.64 -7.81 28.46
CA ILE A 619 -20.05 -7.40 28.42
C ILE A 619 -20.60 -7.31 29.85
N ALA A 620 -20.32 -8.30 30.69
CA ALA A 620 -20.71 -8.29 32.10
C ALA A 620 -20.15 -7.07 32.85
N ALA A 621 -18.86 -6.75 32.66
CA ALA A 621 -18.22 -5.59 33.28
C ALA A 621 -18.85 -4.26 32.81
N ILE A 622 -19.19 -4.14 31.51
CA ILE A 622 -19.88 -2.97 30.95
C ILE A 622 -21.28 -2.85 31.56
N CYS A 623 -22.05 -3.93 31.56
CA CYS A 623 -23.41 -3.96 32.10
C CYS A 623 -23.42 -3.51 33.57
N ASP A 624 -22.50 -4.03 34.39
CA ASP A 624 -22.38 -3.65 35.79
C ASP A 624 -22.01 -2.17 35.98
N GLY A 625 -21.00 -1.67 35.24
CA GLY A 625 -20.57 -0.28 35.31
C GLY A 625 -21.68 0.70 34.94
N TYR A 626 -22.42 0.39 33.88
CA TYR A 626 -23.57 1.18 33.43
C TYR A 626 -24.72 1.16 34.44
N LEU A 627 -24.99 0.00 35.06
CA LEU A 627 -26.06 -0.11 36.04
C LEU A 627 -25.83 0.71 37.29
N VAL A 628 -24.59 0.74 37.75
CA VAL A 628 -24.18 1.63 38.83
C VAL A 628 -24.33 3.09 38.41
N TRP A 629 -23.95 3.44 37.18
CA TRP A 629 -24.13 4.80 36.65
C TRP A 629 -25.61 5.21 36.54
N VAL A 630 -26.50 4.32 36.08
CA VAL A 630 -27.93 4.60 35.97
C VAL A 630 -28.57 4.75 37.34
N VAL A 631 -28.30 3.85 38.28
CA VAL A 631 -28.87 3.89 39.65
C VAL A 631 -28.41 5.15 40.38
N GLU A 632 -27.11 5.45 40.34
CA GLU A 632 -26.58 6.70 40.95
C GLU A 632 -27.01 7.95 40.18
N GLY A 633 -27.14 7.88 38.86
CA GLY A 633 -27.53 9.01 38.00
C GLY A 633 -29.02 9.33 38.10
N SER A 634 -29.89 8.37 38.40
CA SER A 634 -31.31 8.62 38.68
C SER A 634 -31.53 9.21 40.07
N LEU A 635 -30.75 8.77 41.07
CA LEU A 635 -30.76 9.35 42.42
C LEU A 635 -30.10 10.74 42.44
N GLY A 636 -28.95 10.89 41.77
CA GLY A 636 -28.20 12.14 41.71
C GLY A 636 -28.86 13.23 40.86
N ARG A 637 -29.52 12.88 39.74
CA ARG A 637 -30.30 13.86 38.95
C ARG A 637 -31.53 14.38 39.70
N ARG A 638 -32.16 13.55 40.53
CA ARG A 638 -33.30 13.96 41.36
C ARG A 638 -32.92 14.86 42.54
N VAL A 639 -31.69 14.79 43.04
CA VAL A 639 -31.28 15.49 44.27
C VAL A 639 -30.32 16.67 44.03
N TYR A 640 -29.43 16.62 43.01
CA TYR A 640 -28.32 17.59 42.85
C TYR A 640 -28.13 18.16 41.43
N GLY A 641 -28.98 17.80 40.44
CA GLY A 641 -28.93 18.34 39.06
C GLY A 641 -27.79 17.82 38.15
N LEU A 642 -27.86 18.15 36.85
CA LEU A 642 -26.95 17.62 35.80
C LEU A 642 -25.47 18.06 35.98
N ARG A 643 -25.22 19.30 36.42
CA ARG A 643 -23.86 19.84 36.62
C ARG A 643 -23.07 19.06 37.68
N TYR A 644 -23.71 18.64 38.76
CA TYR A 644 -23.07 17.83 39.81
C TYR A 644 -22.67 16.44 39.29
N THR A 645 -23.52 15.83 38.45
CA THR A 645 -23.21 14.53 37.84
C THR A 645 -22.04 14.56 36.87
N TRP A 646 -21.86 15.66 36.12
CA TRP A 646 -20.75 15.82 35.17
C TRP A 646 -19.41 16.07 35.87
N LYS A 647 -19.38 16.97 36.87
CA LYS A 647 -18.17 17.23 37.67
C LYS A 647 -17.69 15.98 38.40
N ARG A 648 -18.62 15.20 38.96
CA ARG A 648 -18.31 13.93 39.63
C ARG A 648 -17.81 12.84 38.68
N ALA A 649 -18.22 12.86 37.41
CA ALA A 649 -17.68 11.98 36.37
C ALA A 649 -16.25 12.38 35.99
N GLN A 650 -15.97 13.67 35.84
CA GLN A 650 -14.62 14.21 35.62
C GLN A 650 -13.69 13.88 36.81
N ASP A 651 -14.12 14.08 38.04
CA ASP A 651 -13.33 13.74 39.24
C ASP A 651 -13.04 12.24 39.35
N ARG A 652 -13.96 11.40 38.86
CA ARG A 652 -13.76 9.93 38.77
C ARG A 652 -12.76 9.55 37.68
N PHE A 653 -12.82 10.20 36.52
CA PHE A 653 -11.87 9.98 35.42
C PHE A 653 -10.45 10.47 35.79
N ALA A 654 -10.34 11.66 36.38
CA ALA A 654 -9.07 12.19 36.89
C ALA A 654 -8.50 11.33 38.03
N GLY A 655 -9.36 10.82 38.92
CA GLY A 655 -8.97 9.88 39.97
C GLY A 655 -8.55 8.50 39.45
N TRP A 656 -9.05 8.07 38.29
CA TRP A 656 -8.61 6.83 37.65
C TRP A 656 -7.19 6.94 37.13
N TRP A 657 -6.90 8.00 36.37
CA TRP A 657 -5.60 8.17 35.73
C TRP A 657 -4.47 8.27 36.76
N ARG A 658 -4.77 8.88 37.92
CA ARG A 658 -3.85 8.99 39.06
C ARG A 658 -3.52 7.67 39.76
N ASN A 659 -4.29 6.60 39.54
CA ASN A 659 -4.12 5.31 40.22
C ASN A 659 -3.50 4.21 39.33
N LEU A 660 -3.17 4.52 38.07
CA LEU A 660 -2.47 3.60 37.19
C LEU A 660 -0.98 3.57 37.54
N ASP A 661 -0.40 2.37 37.57
CA ASP A 661 1.02 2.17 37.86
C ASP A 661 1.83 1.89 36.58
N ALA A 662 3.15 1.79 36.72
CA ALA A 662 4.06 1.61 35.58
C ALA A 662 3.72 0.38 34.71
N MET A 663 3.12 -0.68 35.29
CA MET A 663 2.69 -1.85 34.51
C MET A 663 1.48 -1.50 33.64
N ASP A 664 0.52 -0.76 34.20
CA ASP A 664 -0.69 -0.33 33.49
C ASP A 664 -0.34 0.55 32.29
N PHE A 665 0.56 1.51 32.47
CA PHE A 665 1.04 2.35 31.38
C PHE A 665 1.75 1.54 30.29
N ALA A 666 2.54 0.53 30.66
CA ALA A 666 3.22 -0.33 29.70
C ALA A 666 2.24 -1.19 28.88
N VAL A 667 1.18 -1.71 29.50
CA VAL A 667 0.11 -2.44 28.79
C VAL A 667 -0.67 -1.52 27.84
N VAL A 668 -0.99 -0.29 28.28
CA VAL A 668 -1.64 0.70 27.40
C VAL A 668 -0.72 1.08 26.24
N ALA A 669 0.57 1.31 26.50
CA ALA A 669 1.56 1.60 25.47
C ALA A 669 1.64 0.47 24.44
N LEU A 670 1.58 -0.80 24.87
CA LEU A 670 1.54 -1.95 23.97
C LEU A 670 0.33 -1.88 23.02
N VAL A 671 -0.87 -1.61 23.53
CA VAL A 671 -2.09 -1.49 22.71
C VAL A 671 -1.99 -0.34 21.71
N VAL A 672 -1.48 0.82 22.16
CA VAL A 672 -1.35 2.02 21.32
C VAL A 672 -0.29 1.81 20.23
N VAL A 673 0.92 1.41 20.58
CA VAL A 673 2.02 1.22 19.62
C VAL A 673 1.70 0.13 18.62
N SER A 674 1.08 -0.97 19.07
CA SER A 674 0.63 -2.02 18.15
C SER A 674 -0.49 -1.55 17.22
N GLY A 675 -1.43 -0.73 17.69
CA GLY A 675 -2.44 -0.10 16.83
C GLY A 675 -1.83 0.86 15.81
N LEU A 676 -0.80 1.62 16.20
CA LEU A 676 -0.05 2.51 15.31
C LEU A 676 0.80 1.78 14.26
N SER A 677 1.03 0.47 14.41
CA SER A 677 1.74 -0.34 13.40
C SER A 677 0.85 -0.73 12.22
N ILE A 678 -0.48 -0.71 12.38
CA ILE A 678 -1.44 -1.21 11.39
C ILE A 678 -1.38 -0.45 10.06
N PRO A 679 -1.33 0.89 10.02
CA PRO A 679 -1.24 1.62 8.75
C PRO A 679 0.03 1.31 7.93
N GLY A 680 1.08 0.75 8.56
CA GLY A 680 2.30 0.32 7.89
C GLY A 680 2.29 -1.12 7.38
N SER A 681 1.17 -1.84 7.53
CA SER A 681 1.04 -3.26 7.18
C SER A 681 0.69 -3.47 5.69
N GLN A 682 1.34 -4.43 5.03
CA GLN A 682 0.97 -4.85 3.66
C GLN A 682 -0.46 -5.42 3.59
N ARG A 683 -0.86 -6.15 4.62
CA ARG A 683 -2.17 -6.75 4.82
C ARG A 683 -2.78 -6.20 6.10
N THR A 684 -3.63 -5.19 5.96
CA THR A 684 -4.28 -4.52 7.11
C THR A 684 -5.34 -5.43 7.75
N ASP A 685 -6.04 -6.24 6.96
CA ASP A 685 -7.07 -7.19 7.40
C ASP A 685 -6.56 -8.15 8.48
N VAL A 686 -5.39 -8.74 8.25
CA VAL A 686 -4.76 -9.69 9.18
C VAL A 686 -4.12 -8.97 10.37
N SER A 687 -3.55 -7.78 10.15
CA SER A 687 -2.96 -6.93 11.19
C SER A 687 -4.00 -6.50 12.23
N VAL A 688 -5.18 -6.07 11.78
CA VAL A 688 -6.32 -5.73 12.66
C VAL A 688 -6.80 -6.95 13.44
N ARG A 689 -6.91 -8.11 12.78
CA ARG A 689 -7.33 -9.35 13.42
C ARG A 689 -6.38 -9.74 14.55
N GLU A 690 -5.06 -9.74 14.32
CA GLU A 690 -4.07 -10.05 15.36
C GLU A 690 -4.07 -9.00 16.47
N TRP A 691 -4.19 -7.71 16.13
CA TRP A 691 -4.30 -6.64 17.12
C TRP A 691 -5.48 -6.87 18.08
N VAL A 692 -6.66 -7.24 17.55
CA VAL A 692 -7.85 -7.54 18.36
C VAL A 692 -7.69 -8.83 19.16
N GLN A 693 -7.35 -9.93 18.49
CA GLN A 693 -7.40 -11.28 19.06
C GLN A 693 -6.23 -11.58 19.99
N VAL A 694 -5.11 -10.88 19.85
CA VAL A 694 -3.90 -11.13 20.62
C VAL A 694 -3.62 -9.96 21.55
N VAL A 695 -3.34 -8.77 21.02
CA VAL A 695 -2.87 -7.64 21.84
C VAL A 695 -3.98 -7.07 22.70
N LEU A 696 -5.11 -6.69 22.08
CA LEU A 696 -6.23 -6.09 22.77
C LEU A 696 -6.91 -7.09 23.70
N ALA A 697 -7.12 -8.33 23.26
CA ALA A 697 -7.65 -9.40 24.11
C ALA A 697 -6.79 -9.58 25.38
N ALA A 698 -5.46 -9.63 25.25
CA ALA A 698 -4.54 -9.72 26.38
C ALA A 698 -4.63 -8.49 27.30
N ALA A 699 -4.63 -7.27 26.75
CA ALA A 699 -4.73 -6.05 27.54
C ALA A 699 -6.07 -5.93 28.29
N VAL A 700 -7.17 -6.32 27.64
CA VAL A 700 -8.50 -6.35 28.26
C VAL A 700 -8.56 -7.41 29.36
N PHE A 701 -8.00 -8.60 29.14
CA PHE A 701 -7.95 -9.64 30.17
C PHE A 701 -7.11 -9.19 31.37
N TYR A 702 -5.94 -8.58 31.13
CA TYR A 702 -5.13 -7.95 32.17
C TYR A 702 -5.96 -6.92 32.97
N ALA A 703 -6.68 -6.02 32.29
CA ALA A 703 -7.47 -4.98 32.93
C ALA A 703 -8.62 -5.55 33.78
N LEU A 704 -9.28 -6.62 33.31
CA LEU A 704 -10.33 -7.32 34.06
C LEU A 704 -9.79 -7.99 35.34
N ILE A 705 -8.59 -8.58 35.27
CA ILE A 705 -7.89 -9.16 36.44
C ILE A 705 -7.48 -8.05 37.40
N HIS A 706 -6.88 -6.99 36.88
CA HIS A 706 -6.38 -5.85 37.64
C HIS A 706 -7.48 -5.10 38.40
N ALA A 707 -8.72 -5.12 37.90
CA ALA A 707 -9.88 -4.53 38.56
C ALA A 707 -10.41 -5.33 39.75
N GLN A 708 -9.96 -6.58 39.94
CA GLN A 708 -10.36 -7.39 41.09
C GLN A 708 -9.74 -6.88 42.40
N LYS A 709 -10.37 -7.21 43.53
CA LYS A 709 -9.92 -6.84 44.87
C LYS A 709 -9.60 -8.07 45.72
N GLY A 710 -8.64 -7.89 46.62
CA GLY A 710 -8.14 -8.95 47.50
C GLY A 710 -7.28 -9.98 46.77
N SER A 711 -6.76 -10.96 47.51
CA SER A 711 -5.87 -12.00 46.98
C SER A 711 -6.60 -13.27 46.54
N ARG A 712 -7.87 -13.46 46.91
CA ARG A 712 -8.67 -14.61 46.50
C ARG A 712 -8.75 -14.78 44.96
N PRO A 713 -8.96 -13.73 44.14
CA PRO A 713 -8.99 -13.86 42.69
C PRO A 713 -7.65 -14.33 42.10
N ALA A 714 -6.52 -13.91 42.68
CA ALA A 714 -5.19 -14.36 42.23
C ALA A 714 -5.05 -15.88 42.38
N TRP A 715 -5.48 -16.44 43.52
CA TRP A 715 -5.44 -17.89 43.74
C TRP A 715 -6.41 -18.65 42.83
N ILE A 716 -7.61 -18.11 42.58
CA ILE A 716 -8.55 -18.72 41.62
C ILE A 716 -7.93 -18.78 40.22
N LEU A 717 -7.28 -17.71 39.76
CA LEU A 717 -6.62 -17.67 38.46
C LEU A 717 -5.51 -18.72 38.35
N VAL A 718 -4.64 -18.83 39.37
CA VAL A 718 -3.55 -19.81 39.38
C VAL A 718 -4.08 -21.25 39.44
N ASP A 719 -5.07 -21.52 40.29
CA ASP A 719 -5.69 -22.84 40.42
C ASP A 719 -6.34 -23.27 39.09
N TRP A 720 -7.10 -22.37 38.45
CA TRP A 720 -7.83 -22.68 37.21
C TRP A 720 -6.92 -22.76 35.99
N LEU A 721 -5.87 -21.93 35.90
CA LEU A 721 -4.83 -22.08 34.87
C LEU A 721 -4.16 -23.46 34.97
N THR A 722 -3.81 -23.87 36.19
CA THR A 722 -3.19 -25.18 36.45
C THR A 722 -4.15 -26.33 36.15
N ALA A 723 -5.44 -26.17 36.46
CA ALA A 723 -6.46 -27.16 36.13
C ALA A 723 -6.62 -27.32 34.61
N GLY A 724 -6.68 -26.21 33.87
CA GLY A 724 -6.73 -26.23 32.40
C GLY A 724 -5.50 -26.91 31.78
N ALA A 725 -4.30 -26.57 32.27
CA ALA A 725 -3.05 -27.21 31.84
C ALA A 725 -3.03 -28.71 32.12
N THR A 726 -3.55 -29.13 33.27
CA THR A 726 -3.67 -30.54 33.63
C THR A 726 -4.66 -31.27 32.70
N ALA A 727 -5.80 -30.65 32.40
CA ALA A 727 -6.81 -31.22 31.51
C ALA A 727 -6.27 -31.43 30.09
N VAL A 728 -5.61 -30.42 29.49
CA VAL A 728 -5.01 -30.60 28.15
C VAL A 728 -3.87 -31.63 28.15
N SER A 729 -3.13 -31.74 29.26
CA SER A 729 -2.06 -32.73 29.39
C SER A 729 -2.59 -34.16 29.45
N LEU A 730 -3.69 -34.39 30.18
CA LEU A 730 -4.37 -35.69 30.21
C LEU A 730 -4.90 -36.06 28.82
N VAL A 731 -5.49 -35.10 28.10
CA VAL A 731 -5.92 -35.31 26.70
C VAL A 731 -4.73 -35.68 25.81
N ALA A 732 -3.61 -34.97 25.92
CA ALA A 732 -2.40 -35.26 25.14
C ALA A 732 -1.83 -36.66 25.44
N ILE A 733 -1.87 -37.11 26.70
CA ILE A 733 -1.45 -38.47 27.09
C ILE A 733 -2.40 -39.52 26.51
N VAL A 734 -3.72 -39.32 26.58
CA VAL A 734 -4.71 -40.22 25.96
C VAL A 734 -4.51 -40.28 24.45
N GLN A 735 -4.29 -39.15 23.80
CA GLN A 735 -3.96 -39.05 22.37
C GLN A 735 -2.70 -39.86 22.02
N PHE A 736 -1.65 -39.78 22.84
CA PHE A 736 -0.45 -40.57 22.66
C PHE A 736 -0.72 -42.08 22.73
N ILE A 737 -1.42 -42.52 23.78
CA ILE A 737 -1.71 -43.94 24.02
C ILE A 737 -2.60 -44.51 22.90
N THR A 738 -3.58 -43.74 22.44
CA THR A 738 -4.52 -44.17 21.40
C THR A 738 -3.98 -44.00 19.98
N GLY A 739 -2.82 -43.35 19.80
CA GLY A 739 -2.31 -42.96 18.49
C GLY A 739 -3.17 -41.92 17.77
N SER A 740 -4.16 -41.32 18.44
CA SER A 740 -5.05 -40.33 17.83
C SER A 740 -4.47 -38.92 18.01
N GLY A 741 -4.31 -38.17 16.92
CA GLY A 741 -3.83 -36.78 16.98
C GLY A 741 -2.33 -36.61 17.26
N VAL A 742 -1.52 -37.67 17.14
CA VAL A 742 -0.06 -37.61 17.14
C VAL A 742 0.49 -37.28 15.75
N ILE A 743 1.63 -36.58 15.70
CA ILE A 743 2.35 -36.30 14.45
C ILE A 743 3.68 -37.03 14.50
N THR A 744 3.97 -37.80 13.45
CA THR A 744 5.30 -38.38 13.22
C THR A 744 6.19 -37.29 12.63
N ALA A 745 7.18 -36.84 13.37
CA ALA A 745 8.18 -35.90 12.86
C ALA A 745 9.57 -36.43 13.20
N GLU A 746 10.42 -36.55 12.19
CA GLU A 746 11.83 -36.97 12.35
C GLU A 746 11.97 -38.34 13.06
N GLY A 747 11.06 -39.28 12.79
CA GLY A 747 11.10 -40.66 13.31
C GLY A 747 10.55 -40.87 14.72
N VAL A 748 9.98 -39.83 15.36
CA VAL A 748 9.40 -39.93 16.71
C VAL A 748 7.93 -39.48 16.71
N LEU A 749 7.09 -40.17 17.50
CA LEU A 749 5.70 -39.80 17.73
C LEU A 749 5.61 -38.62 18.71
N ARG A 750 4.96 -37.53 18.31
CA ARG A 750 4.86 -36.29 19.10
C ARG A 750 3.41 -35.93 19.36
N VAL A 751 3.09 -35.57 20.61
CA VAL A 751 1.73 -35.12 20.99
C VAL A 751 1.56 -33.62 20.76
N ARG A 752 0.35 -33.21 20.36
CA ARG A 752 -0.02 -31.80 20.19
C ARG A 752 -1.27 -31.37 20.95
N GLY A 753 -2.04 -32.28 21.54
CA GLY A 753 -3.27 -31.90 22.25
C GLY A 753 -4.29 -31.28 21.29
N PHE A 754 -4.74 -30.07 21.61
CA PHE A 754 -5.63 -29.25 20.76
C PHE A 754 -4.87 -28.27 19.86
N TYR A 755 -3.54 -28.34 19.80
CA TYR A 755 -2.72 -27.40 19.06
C TYR A 755 -2.38 -27.88 17.64
N GLY A 756 -2.11 -26.94 16.75
CA GLY A 756 -1.60 -27.22 15.41
C GLY A 756 -0.23 -27.91 15.40
N SER A 757 0.63 -27.64 16.39
CA SER A 757 1.98 -28.20 16.50
C SER A 757 2.31 -28.67 17.94
N PRO A 758 3.17 -29.70 18.10
CA PRO A 758 3.68 -30.11 19.41
C PRO A 758 4.44 -28.99 20.15
N ASN A 759 5.10 -28.09 19.41
CA ASN A 759 5.85 -26.97 19.99
C ASN A 759 4.90 -25.97 20.68
N ASN A 760 3.73 -25.70 20.10
CA ASN A 760 2.77 -24.76 20.69
C ASN A 760 2.23 -25.29 22.04
N LEU A 761 1.94 -26.59 22.13
CA LEU A 761 1.57 -27.22 23.40
C LEU A 761 2.71 -27.09 24.44
N ALA A 762 3.95 -27.31 24.01
CA ALA A 762 5.11 -27.20 24.88
C ALA A 762 5.34 -25.75 25.38
N LEU A 763 5.11 -24.74 24.53
CA LEU A 763 5.18 -23.32 24.89
C LEU A 763 4.15 -22.95 25.96
N PHE A 764 2.95 -23.54 25.90
CA PHE A 764 1.93 -23.35 26.92
C PHE A 764 2.29 -24.06 28.24
N LEU A 765 2.64 -25.36 28.18
CA LEU A 765 2.96 -26.15 29.37
C LEU A 765 4.24 -25.66 30.08
N GLY A 766 5.20 -25.12 29.33
CA GLY A 766 6.40 -24.49 29.87
C GLY A 766 6.10 -23.31 30.80
N ARG A 767 4.96 -22.64 30.62
CA ARG A 767 4.53 -21.52 31.48
C ARG A 767 3.77 -21.97 32.72
N THR A 768 3.11 -23.12 32.69
CA THR A 768 2.27 -23.59 33.81
C THR A 768 3.03 -24.54 34.73
N LEU A 769 3.91 -25.37 34.17
CA LEU A 769 4.66 -26.38 34.91
C LEU A 769 5.57 -25.77 35.99
N PRO A 770 6.36 -24.70 35.76
CA PRO A 770 7.18 -24.08 36.80
C PRO A 770 6.35 -23.54 37.98
N ILE A 771 5.14 -23.03 37.71
CA ILE A 771 4.22 -22.56 38.75
C ILE A 771 3.78 -23.75 39.63
N ALA A 772 3.36 -24.84 39.00
CA ALA A 772 2.93 -26.05 39.70
C ALA A 772 4.08 -26.68 40.50
N LEU A 773 5.28 -26.79 39.92
CA LEU A 773 6.47 -27.34 40.59
C LEU A 773 6.90 -26.49 41.79
N CYS A 774 6.93 -25.16 41.67
CA CYS A 774 7.28 -24.29 42.80
C CYS A 774 6.27 -24.41 43.95
N LEU A 775 4.97 -24.48 43.65
CA LEU A 775 3.94 -24.66 44.67
C LEU A 775 3.97 -26.06 45.29
N ALA A 776 4.28 -27.09 44.51
CA ALA A 776 4.45 -28.47 44.98
C ALA A 776 5.74 -28.68 45.81
N ALA A 777 6.81 -27.95 45.52
CA ALA A 777 8.09 -28.10 46.22
C ALA A 777 8.22 -27.18 47.45
N PHE A 778 7.68 -25.96 47.37
CA PHE A 778 7.93 -24.91 48.36
C PHE A 778 6.67 -24.32 48.98
N GLY A 779 5.48 -24.65 48.47
CA GLY A 779 4.20 -24.25 49.06
C GLY A 779 3.90 -25.05 50.33
N ARG A 780 3.06 -24.48 51.21
CA ARG A 780 2.53 -25.20 52.39
C ARG A 780 1.07 -25.59 52.19
N ARG A 781 0.28 -24.70 51.58
CA ARG A 781 -1.13 -24.94 51.25
C ARG A 781 -1.24 -25.51 49.85
N ARG A 782 -2.05 -26.56 49.65
CA ARG A 782 -2.35 -27.17 48.33
C ARG A 782 -1.17 -27.88 47.64
N GLN A 783 -0.07 -28.10 48.36
CA GLN A 783 1.16 -28.71 47.82
C GLN A 783 0.90 -30.03 47.07
N ILE A 784 0.11 -30.94 47.66
CA ILE A 784 -0.23 -32.23 47.07
C ILE A 784 -1.02 -32.06 45.77
N ALA A 785 -2.00 -31.15 45.75
CA ALA A 785 -2.82 -30.90 44.55
C ALA A 785 -1.97 -30.38 43.38
N TYR A 786 -1.05 -29.45 43.64
CA TYR A 786 -0.11 -28.95 42.63
C TYR A 786 0.91 -30.02 42.20
N GLY A 787 1.35 -30.88 43.12
CA GLY A 787 2.21 -32.03 42.80
C GLY A 787 1.52 -33.01 41.85
N LEU A 788 0.28 -33.41 42.17
CA LEU A 788 -0.55 -34.27 41.32
C LEU A 788 -0.85 -33.64 39.96
N ALA A 789 -1.05 -32.31 39.91
CA ALA A 789 -1.26 -31.58 38.65
C ALA A 789 0.02 -31.46 37.79
N ALA A 790 1.20 -31.39 38.42
CA ALA A 790 2.48 -31.26 37.71
C ALA A 790 2.89 -32.55 36.99
N VAL A 791 2.52 -33.73 37.51
CA VAL A 791 2.88 -35.04 36.92
C VAL A 791 2.39 -35.20 35.47
N PRO A 792 1.08 -35.07 35.16
CA PRO A 792 0.61 -35.19 33.77
C PRO A 792 1.15 -34.05 32.89
N GLN A 793 1.36 -32.85 33.43
CA GLN A 793 1.97 -31.73 32.68
C GLN A 793 3.41 -32.04 32.26
N LEU A 794 4.22 -32.57 33.18
CA LEU A 794 5.60 -32.98 32.88
C LEU A 794 5.64 -34.10 31.84
N ALA A 795 4.78 -35.12 31.99
CA ALA A 795 4.67 -36.21 31.03
C ALA A 795 4.25 -35.72 29.63
N ALA A 796 3.20 -34.91 29.54
CA ALA A 796 2.74 -34.34 28.27
C ALA A 796 3.81 -33.44 27.63
N LEU A 797 4.49 -32.59 28.41
CA LEU A 797 5.58 -31.74 27.92
C LEU A 797 6.72 -32.58 27.35
N PHE A 798 7.12 -33.66 28.02
CA PHE A 798 8.13 -34.59 27.51
C PHE A 798 7.71 -35.23 26.18
N LEU A 799 6.46 -35.71 26.09
CA LEU A 799 5.89 -36.32 24.88
C LEU A 799 5.75 -35.35 23.68
N THR A 800 5.87 -34.03 23.90
CA THR A 800 5.91 -33.07 22.78
C THR A 800 7.21 -33.16 21.97
N PHE A 801 8.29 -33.68 22.59
CA PHE A 801 9.65 -33.64 22.05
C PHE A 801 10.07 -32.26 21.52
N SER A 802 9.56 -31.18 22.13
CA SER A 802 9.96 -29.81 21.79
C SER A 802 11.36 -29.52 22.32
N ARG A 803 12.30 -29.28 21.39
CA ARG A 803 13.70 -28.96 21.73
C ARG A 803 13.79 -27.66 22.52
N GLY A 804 12.99 -26.66 22.15
CA GLY A 804 12.95 -25.37 22.85
C GLY A 804 12.53 -25.51 24.31
N ALA A 805 11.52 -26.35 24.60
CA ALA A 805 11.10 -26.60 25.98
C ALA A 805 12.12 -27.41 26.78
N LEU A 806 12.63 -28.52 26.20
CA LEU A 806 13.45 -29.49 26.91
C LEU A 806 14.92 -29.06 27.06
N LEU A 807 15.46 -28.26 26.13
CA LEU A 807 16.86 -27.82 26.16
C LEU A 807 17.05 -26.39 26.69
N LEU A 808 16.04 -25.52 26.54
CA LEU A 808 16.15 -24.10 26.92
C LEU A 808 15.15 -23.72 28.01
N GLY A 809 13.85 -23.81 27.73
CA GLY A 809 12.77 -23.31 28.60
C GLY A 809 12.81 -23.87 30.03
N ILE A 810 12.49 -25.17 30.18
CA ILE A 810 12.41 -25.83 31.49
C ILE A 810 13.76 -25.83 32.21
N PRO A 811 14.89 -26.17 31.57
CA PRO A 811 16.21 -26.02 32.19
C PRO A 811 16.49 -24.61 32.72
N ALA A 812 16.21 -23.56 31.96
CA ALA A 812 16.41 -22.18 32.41
C ALA A 812 15.53 -21.83 33.61
N ALA A 813 14.26 -22.26 33.61
CA ALA A 813 13.36 -22.07 34.75
C ALA A 813 13.84 -22.80 36.01
N LEU A 814 14.31 -24.05 35.90
CA LEU A 814 14.85 -24.83 37.01
C LEU A 814 16.14 -24.21 37.55
N ILE A 815 17.08 -23.83 36.67
CA ILE A 815 18.33 -23.17 37.06
C ILE A 815 18.02 -21.85 37.78
N PHE A 816 17.08 -21.05 37.26
CA PHE A 816 16.64 -19.82 37.92
C PHE A 816 16.09 -20.09 39.34
N ILE A 817 15.21 -21.09 39.49
CA ILE A 817 14.70 -21.52 40.81
C ILE A 817 15.87 -21.90 41.74
N GLY A 818 16.84 -22.66 41.23
CA GLY A 818 18.04 -23.07 41.95
C GLY A 818 18.89 -21.88 42.43
N ILE A 819 19.15 -20.92 41.55
CA ILE A 819 19.93 -19.70 41.85
C ILE A 819 19.24 -18.86 42.93
N VAL A 820 17.91 -18.67 42.83
CA VAL A 820 17.16 -17.86 43.79
C VAL A 820 17.07 -18.55 45.17
N ARG A 821 16.94 -19.88 45.22
CA ARG A 821 16.82 -20.63 46.48
C ARG A 821 18.17 -20.97 47.12
N ARG A 822 19.25 -21.04 46.33
CA ARG A 822 20.62 -21.37 46.73
C ARG A 822 20.77 -22.75 47.41
N GLY A 823 22.01 -23.12 47.76
CA GLY A 823 22.33 -24.32 48.53
C GLY A 823 22.01 -25.63 47.82
N LYS A 824 21.51 -26.64 48.56
CA LYS A 824 21.15 -27.97 48.02
C LYS A 824 20.14 -27.91 46.88
N THR A 825 19.27 -26.90 46.87
CA THR A 825 18.28 -26.69 45.79
C THR A 825 18.95 -26.37 44.47
N LEU A 826 20.05 -25.59 44.47
CA LEU A 826 20.77 -25.26 43.23
C LEU A 826 21.31 -26.53 42.56
N TRP A 827 21.99 -27.38 43.34
CA TRP A 827 22.52 -28.65 42.84
C TRP A 827 21.43 -29.63 42.40
N ALA A 828 20.31 -29.70 43.14
CA ALA A 828 19.17 -30.50 42.73
C ALA A 828 18.57 -30.02 41.39
N MET A 829 18.41 -28.71 41.19
CA MET A 829 17.87 -28.17 39.95
C MET A 829 18.84 -28.31 38.77
N LEU A 830 20.15 -28.13 38.99
CA LEU A 830 21.19 -28.39 37.98
C LEU A 830 21.21 -29.87 37.58
N GLY A 831 21.13 -30.77 38.56
CA GLY A 831 21.04 -32.22 38.33
C GLY A 831 19.79 -32.58 37.52
N SER A 832 18.62 -32.02 37.87
CA SER A 832 17.37 -32.24 37.12
C SER A 832 17.44 -31.69 35.69
N ALA A 833 17.99 -30.50 35.49
CA ALA A 833 18.19 -29.93 34.15
C ALA A 833 19.13 -30.81 33.31
N ALA A 834 20.25 -31.25 33.89
CA ALA A 834 21.18 -32.16 33.24
C ALA A 834 20.53 -33.52 32.93
N ALA A 835 19.71 -34.06 33.82
CA ALA A 835 18.98 -35.31 33.61
C ALA A 835 17.96 -35.20 32.47
N ILE A 836 17.25 -34.07 32.35
CA ILE A 836 16.34 -33.81 31.23
C ILE A 836 17.11 -33.79 29.92
N VAL A 837 18.24 -33.08 29.85
CA VAL A 837 19.08 -33.05 28.66
C VAL A 837 19.65 -34.45 28.36
N ALA A 838 20.11 -35.18 29.38
CA ALA A 838 20.66 -36.52 29.24
C ALA A 838 19.61 -37.56 28.81
N SER A 839 18.34 -37.37 29.17
CA SER A 839 17.23 -38.24 28.73
C SER A 839 17.00 -38.20 27.22
N LEU A 840 17.58 -37.23 26.51
CA LEU A 840 17.57 -37.13 25.07
C LEU A 840 18.72 -37.91 24.40
N ILE A 841 19.73 -38.36 25.16
CA ILE A 841 20.89 -39.12 24.64
C ILE A 841 20.48 -40.45 23.97
N PRO A 842 19.51 -41.24 24.47
CA PRO A 842 19.04 -42.43 23.76
C PRO A 842 18.46 -42.14 22.37
N LEU A 843 18.06 -40.89 22.10
CA LEU A 843 17.57 -40.44 20.79
C LEU A 843 18.70 -39.92 19.89
N ALA A 844 19.96 -39.93 20.37
CA ALA A 844 21.12 -39.46 19.63
C ALA A 844 21.53 -40.32 18.43
N GLY A 845 21.04 -41.56 18.33
CA GLY A 845 21.23 -42.43 17.16
C GLY A 845 20.30 -42.13 15.98
N THR A 846 19.41 -41.15 16.08
CA THR A 846 18.46 -40.77 15.01
C THR A 846 19.06 -39.72 14.06
N GLN A 847 18.57 -39.65 12.80
CA GLN A 847 18.96 -38.63 11.80
C GLN A 847 18.97 -37.19 12.36
N ARG A 848 18.17 -36.95 13.41
CA ARG A 848 18.02 -35.71 14.14
C ARG A 848 19.30 -35.20 14.81
N VAL A 849 20.16 -36.07 15.35
CA VAL A 849 21.40 -35.62 16.04
C VAL A 849 22.58 -35.45 15.07
N ALA A 850 22.60 -36.21 13.98
CA ALA A 850 23.51 -35.94 12.86
C ALA A 850 23.30 -34.52 12.29
N SER A 851 22.05 -34.05 12.18
CA SER A 851 21.73 -32.67 11.76
C SER A 851 22.08 -31.57 12.77
N LEU A 852 22.39 -31.90 14.04
CA LEU A 852 22.79 -30.92 15.05
C LEU A 852 24.26 -30.53 14.95
N LEU A 853 25.10 -31.41 14.40
CA LEU A 853 26.53 -31.20 14.22
C LEU A 853 26.89 -30.66 12.83
N GLN A 854 25.94 -30.64 11.90
CA GLN A 854 26.11 -30.13 10.55
C GLN A 854 25.61 -28.68 10.49
N THR A 855 26.52 -27.71 10.55
CA THR A 855 26.20 -26.27 10.45
C THR A 855 25.90 -25.81 9.01
N GLY A 856 26.22 -26.63 8.01
CA GLY A 856 26.04 -26.34 6.58
C GLY A 856 24.76 -26.89 5.93
N GLN A 857 23.98 -27.75 6.62
CA GLN A 857 22.71 -28.32 6.13
C GLN A 857 21.73 -28.53 7.29
N GLY A 858 20.41 -28.48 7.03
CA GLY A 858 19.35 -28.78 8.01
C GLY A 858 18.73 -27.56 8.72
N THR A 859 17.92 -27.82 9.76
CA THR A 859 17.02 -26.82 10.40
C THR A 859 17.74 -25.62 11.03
N THR A 860 19.01 -25.76 11.43
CA THR A 860 19.80 -24.66 12.01
C THR A 860 20.27 -23.68 10.93
N PHE A 861 20.68 -24.19 9.77
CA PHE A 861 21.03 -23.37 8.59
C PHE A 861 19.82 -22.56 8.11
N LEU A 862 18.64 -23.19 8.04
CA LEU A 862 17.39 -22.53 7.67
C LEU A 862 17.02 -21.40 8.65
N ARG A 863 17.18 -21.61 9.96
CA ARG A 863 16.95 -20.56 10.98
C ARG A 863 17.90 -19.37 10.86
N LEU A 864 19.19 -19.60 10.55
CA LEU A 864 20.15 -18.51 10.36
C LEU A 864 19.78 -17.66 9.14
N ASN A 865 19.34 -18.29 8.05
CA ASN A 865 18.85 -17.58 6.87
C ASN A 865 17.54 -16.84 7.15
N LEU A 866 16.62 -17.43 7.91
CA LEU A 866 15.39 -16.76 8.38
C LEU A 866 15.71 -15.52 9.23
N TRP A 867 16.68 -15.62 10.15
CA TRP A 867 17.10 -14.49 10.98
C TRP A 867 17.78 -13.40 10.15
N ARG A 868 18.54 -13.77 9.11
CA ARG A 868 19.10 -12.81 8.16
C ARG A 868 18.02 -12.12 7.34
N ALA A 869 16.99 -12.84 6.89
CA ALA A 869 15.84 -12.25 6.22
C ALA A 869 15.07 -11.28 7.16
N ALA A 870 14.85 -11.69 8.41
CA ALA A 870 14.26 -10.82 9.43
C ALA A 870 15.12 -9.58 9.71
N TRP A 871 16.45 -9.71 9.71
CA TRP A 871 17.36 -8.58 9.85
C TRP A 871 17.30 -7.61 8.66
N ASN A 872 17.24 -8.12 7.43
CA ASN A 872 17.03 -7.29 6.24
C ASN A 872 15.70 -6.52 6.31
N MET A 873 14.64 -7.19 6.76
CA MET A 873 13.34 -6.57 7.02
C MET A 873 13.43 -5.47 8.10
N ILE A 874 14.17 -5.71 9.19
CA ILE A 874 14.41 -4.72 10.25
C ILE A 874 15.20 -3.51 9.75
N ARG A 875 16.20 -3.71 8.87
CA ARG A 875 16.98 -2.60 8.31
C ARG A 875 16.12 -1.66 7.46
N GLU A 876 15.12 -2.18 6.78
CA GLU A 876 14.17 -1.38 5.99
C GLU A 876 13.05 -0.77 6.86
N HIS A 877 12.62 -1.46 7.92
CA HIS A 877 11.52 -1.03 8.78
C HIS A 877 11.89 -0.94 10.28
N PRO A 878 12.94 -0.20 10.68
CA PRO A 878 13.46 -0.27 12.05
C PRO A 878 12.49 0.29 13.10
N TRP A 879 11.71 1.31 12.75
CA TRP A 879 10.87 2.06 13.69
C TRP A 879 9.47 1.50 13.88
N ARG A 880 8.86 0.92 12.84
CA ARG A 880 7.48 0.44 12.88
C ARG A 880 7.35 -1.07 12.68
N GLY A 881 8.39 -1.73 12.18
CA GLY A 881 8.26 -3.07 11.63
C GLY A 881 7.37 -3.10 10.38
N VAL A 882 7.07 -4.30 9.89
CA VAL A 882 6.11 -4.57 8.80
C VAL A 882 4.67 -4.68 9.30
N GLY A 883 4.43 -4.47 10.60
CA GLY A 883 3.12 -4.55 11.23
C GLY A 883 2.75 -5.95 11.74
N LEU A 884 1.67 -5.99 12.52
CA LEU A 884 1.12 -7.23 13.09
C LEU A 884 0.68 -8.22 12.02
N ASP A 885 0.91 -9.51 12.24
CA ASP A 885 0.62 -10.64 11.34
C ASP A 885 1.14 -10.50 9.89
N ASN A 886 2.13 -9.62 9.65
CA ASN A 886 2.60 -9.30 8.30
C ASN A 886 3.94 -9.92 7.91
N PHE A 887 4.65 -10.55 8.86
CA PHE A 887 5.95 -11.17 8.61
C PHE A 887 5.89 -12.20 7.47
N LEU A 888 4.87 -13.06 7.43
CA LEU A 888 4.70 -14.07 6.37
C LEU A 888 4.73 -13.46 4.96
N TYR A 889 3.92 -12.42 4.76
CA TYR A 889 3.73 -11.80 3.43
C TYR A 889 4.99 -11.07 3.00
N ALA A 890 5.58 -10.29 3.91
CA ALA A 890 6.84 -9.59 3.65
C ALA A 890 7.99 -10.58 3.40
N TYR A 891 8.10 -11.63 4.22
CA TYR A 891 9.10 -12.68 4.07
C TYR A 891 8.97 -13.35 2.71
N ARG A 892 7.81 -13.91 2.38
CA ARG A 892 7.59 -14.68 1.15
C ARG A 892 7.73 -13.86 -0.13
N SER A 893 7.29 -12.59 -0.13
CA SER A 893 7.24 -11.78 -1.35
C SER A 893 8.49 -10.92 -1.58
N ARG A 894 9.25 -10.58 -0.52
CA ARG A 894 10.35 -9.61 -0.62
C ARG A 894 11.64 -10.09 0.04
N PHE A 895 11.57 -10.67 1.24
CA PHE A 895 12.77 -10.91 2.04
C PHE A 895 13.28 -12.37 2.03
N ILE A 896 12.58 -13.28 1.35
CA ILE A 896 12.99 -14.67 1.27
C ILE A 896 14.29 -14.79 0.48
N LEU A 897 15.30 -15.40 1.11
CA LEU A 897 16.56 -15.66 0.46
C LEU A 897 16.39 -16.84 -0.51
N PRO A 898 17.00 -16.83 -1.70
CA PRO A 898 16.93 -17.93 -2.66
C PRO A 898 17.20 -19.32 -2.07
N VAL A 899 18.20 -19.40 -1.18
CA VAL A 899 18.59 -20.63 -0.48
C VAL A 899 17.58 -21.12 0.58
N ALA A 900 16.58 -20.32 0.93
CA ALA A 900 15.59 -20.61 1.98
C ALA A 900 14.18 -20.87 1.42
N TRP A 901 14.07 -21.11 0.11
CA TRP A 901 12.80 -21.30 -0.59
C TRP A 901 11.90 -22.42 -0.04
N GLU A 902 12.51 -23.49 0.47
CA GLU A 902 11.78 -24.67 0.99
C GLU A 902 10.88 -24.32 2.20
N GLU A 903 11.19 -23.25 2.95
CA GLU A 903 10.42 -22.81 4.12
C GLU A 903 9.62 -21.50 3.87
N ARG A 904 9.13 -21.29 2.64
CA ARG A 904 8.43 -20.05 2.22
C ARG A 904 7.15 -19.67 2.99
N ASN A 905 6.62 -20.56 3.84
CA ASN A 905 5.36 -20.37 4.55
C ASN A 905 5.53 -20.05 6.05
N LEU A 906 6.73 -19.62 6.47
CA LEU A 906 6.99 -19.24 7.85
C LEU A 906 6.31 -17.91 8.21
N SER A 907 5.57 -17.90 9.32
CA SER A 907 4.80 -16.74 9.78
C SER A 907 5.49 -15.87 10.82
N HIS A 908 6.68 -16.27 11.30
CA HIS A 908 7.48 -15.52 12.26
C HIS A 908 8.94 -16.00 12.25
N PRO A 909 9.90 -15.23 12.77
CA PRO A 909 11.33 -15.53 12.67
C PRO A 909 11.85 -16.57 13.69
N HIS A 910 10.98 -17.26 14.44
CA HIS A 910 11.38 -18.17 15.53
C HIS A 910 12.38 -17.57 16.55
N ASN A 911 12.27 -16.27 16.81
CA ASN A 911 13.01 -15.57 17.86
C ASN A 911 12.18 -14.38 18.32
N PHE A 912 11.79 -14.34 19.58
CA PHE A 912 10.85 -13.32 20.06
C PHE A 912 11.37 -11.87 19.94
N ILE A 913 12.69 -11.65 20.00
CA ILE A 913 13.25 -10.31 19.83
C ILE A 913 13.09 -9.86 18.39
N LEU A 914 13.47 -10.72 17.43
CA LEU A 914 13.26 -10.45 16.00
C LEU A 914 11.78 -10.33 15.66
N ASP A 915 10.92 -11.15 16.27
CA ASP A 915 9.48 -11.15 16.05
C ASP A 915 8.83 -9.84 16.54
N TRP A 916 9.16 -9.39 17.75
CA TRP A 916 8.71 -8.09 18.25
C TRP A 916 9.25 -6.92 17.43
N TRP A 917 10.51 -6.97 16.99
CA TRP A 917 11.10 -5.91 16.19
C TRP A 917 10.48 -5.85 14.80
N THR A 918 10.38 -6.98 14.10
CA THR A 918 9.77 -7.06 12.77
C THR A 918 8.30 -6.68 12.78
N ARG A 919 7.54 -6.91 13.87
CA ARG A 919 6.12 -6.54 13.95
C ARG A 919 5.86 -5.11 14.42
N LEU A 920 6.61 -4.64 15.43
CA LEU A 920 6.31 -3.39 16.16
C LEU A 920 7.43 -2.35 16.16
N GLY A 921 8.58 -2.66 15.56
CA GLY A 921 9.74 -1.78 15.54
C GLY A 921 10.44 -1.63 16.89
N ILE A 922 11.37 -0.67 16.96
CA ILE A 922 12.06 -0.25 18.19
C ILE A 922 11.09 0.11 19.34
N PRO A 923 9.97 0.83 19.11
CA PRO A 923 8.99 1.12 20.16
C PRO A 923 8.41 -0.15 20.80
N GLY A 924 8.15 -1.19 20.02
CA GLY A 924 7.73 -2.49 20.52
C GLY A 924 8.76 -3.12 21.46
N LEU A 925 10.04 -3.12 21.07
CA LEU A 925 11.12 -3.63 21.92
C LEU A 925 11.27 -2.84 23.22
N ALA A 926 11.13 -1.52 23.18
CA ALA A 926 11.18 -0.67 24.37
C ALA A 926 10.03 -1.01 25.33
N ILE A 927 8.81 -1.23 24.82
CA ILE A 927 7.66 -1.65 25.62
C ILE A 927 7.86 -3.04 26.22
N LEU A 928 8.40 -3.98 25.45
CA LEU A 928 8.72 -5.31 25.94
C LEU A 928 9.74 -5.25 27.10
N ALA A 929 10.83 -4.49 26.92
CA ALA A 929 11.81 -4.27 27.96
C ALA A 929 11.21 -3.60 29.21
N TRP A 930 10.29 -2.64 29.01
CA TRP A 930 9.57 -1.98 30.09
C TRP A 930 8.67 -2.95 30.88
N LEU A 931 7.85 -3.75 30.18
CA LEU A 931 6.99 -4.76 30.78
C LEU A 931 7.80 -5.77 31.60
N LEU A 932 8.88 -6.31 31.02
CA LEU A 932 9.75 -7.27 31.69
C LEU A 932 10.47 -6.64 32.90
N GLY A 933 10.98 -5.41 32.75
CA GLY A 933 11.66 -4.68 33.81
C GLY A 933 10.74 -4.44 35.02
N VAL A 934 9.53 -3.93 34.79
CA VAL A 934 8.54 -3.69 35.87
C VAL A 934 8.07 -5.01 36.48
N PHE A 935 7.87 -6.06 35.67
CA PHE A 935 7.51 -7.39 36.13
C PHE A 935 8.55 -7.94 37.11
N PHE A 936 9.82 -8.06 36.69
CA PHE A 936 10.88 -8.62 37.53
C PHE A 936 11.18 -7.72 38.75
N ALA A 937 11.14 -6.39 38.61
CA ALA A 937 11.28 -5.49 39.76
C ALA A 937 10.14 -5.69 40.79
N THR A 938 8.94 -6.03 40.33
CA THR A 938 7.80 -6.34 41.20
C THR A 938 7.94 -7.72 41.84
N ILE A 939 8.37 -8.74 41.09
CA ILE A 939 8.70 -10.07 41.60
C ILE A 939 9.75 -9.99 42.72
N VAL A 940 10.85 -9.27 42.51
CA VAL A 940 11.92 -9.13 43.52
C VAL A 940 11.38 -8.48 44.79
N ARG A 941 10.59 -7.41 44.65
CA ARG A 941 9.95 -6.75 45.80
C ARG A 941 9.00 -7.68 46.53
N LEU A 942 8.15 -8.43 45.84
CA LEU A 942 7.22 -9.38 46.46
C LEU A 942 7.95 -10.52 47.16
N TYR A 943 8.93 -11.13 46.51
CA TYR A 943 9.67 -12.25 47.06
C TYR A 943 10.45 -11.87 48.34
N ARG A 944 11.08 -10.68 48.35
CA ARG A 944 11.82 -10.17 49.52
C ARG A 944 10.90 -9.72 50.66
N SER A 945 9.75 -9.12 50.34
CA SER A 945 8.89 -8.46 51.33
C SER A 945 7.88 -9.37 52.03
N ARG A 946 7.65 -10.59 51.53
CA ARG A 946 6.71 -11.56 52.10
C ARG A 946 7.44 -12.60 52.94
N THR A 947 6.82 -13.09 54.01
CA THR A 947 7.33 -14.19 54.86
C THR A 947 6.57 -15.51 54.67
N ASP A 948 5.34 -15.45 54.16
CA ASP A 948 4.54 -16.64 53.84
C ASP A 948 5.22 -17.47 52.73
N ARG A 949 5.47 -18.75 53.06
CA ARG A 949 6.08 -19.72 52.14
C ARG A 949 5.26 -19.93 50.87
N THR A 950 3.93 -19.95 50.97
CA THR A 950 3.04 -20.20 49.84
C THR A 950 3.01 -19.01 48.88
N LEU A 951 3.00 -17.78 49.42
CA LEU A 951 3.12 -16.56 48.60
C LEU A 951 4.50 -16.43 47.94
N ARG A 952 5.58 -16.78 48.65
CA ARG A 952 6.92 -16.84 48.06
C ARG A 952 7.02 -17.89 46.95
N ALA A 953 6.40 -19.06 47.14
CA ALA A 953 6.39 -20.15 46.17
C ALA A 953 5.65 -19.76 44.88
N VAL A 954 4.45 -19.18 44.96
CA VAL A 954 3.75 -18.71 43.76
C VAL A 954 4.48 -17.57 43.06
N THR A 955 5.08 -16.63 43.82
CA THR A 955 5.88 -15.54 43.24
C THR A 955 7.09 -16.07 42.49
N LEU A 956 7.81 -17.05 43.06
CA LEU A 956 8.93 -17.72 42.41
C LEU A 956 8.49 -18.52 41.18
N GLY A 957 7.35 -19.20 41.27
CA GLY A 957 6.77 -19.95 40.15
C GLY A 957 6.38 -19.07 38.97
N LEU A 958 5.75 -17.91 39.22
CA LEU A 958 5.41 -16.92 38.17
C LEU A 958 6.67 -16.33 37.53
N ALA A 959 7.72 -16.11 38.30
CA ALA A 959 9.01 -15.66 37.77
C ALA A 959 9.67 -16.75 36.90
N ALA A 960 9.69 -18.00 37.38
CA ALA A 960 10.24 -19.13 36.62
C ALA A 960 9.45 -19.41 35.33
N SER A 961 8.12 -19.23 35.36
CA SER A 961 7.24 -19.26 34.18
C SER A 961 7.64 -18.24 33.13
N MET A 962 7.91 -16.99 33.54
CA MET A 962 8.38 -15.95 32.61
C MET A 962 9.79 -16.25 32.07
N ILE A 963 10.67 -16.83 32.89
CA ILE A 963 12.00 -17.26 32.44
C ILE A 963 11.91 -18.38 31.40
N ASP A 964 11.05 -19.38 31.59
CA ASP A 964 10.76 -20.40 30.57
C ASP A 964 10.28 -19.74 29.26
N ALA A 965 9.29 -18.85 29.36
CA ALA A 965 8.73 -18.16 28.21
C ALA A 965 9.79 -17.40 27.39
N LEU A 966 10.73 -16.72 28.07
CA LEU A 966 11.83 -15.99 27.44
C LEU A 966 12.86 -16.95 26.81
N ALA A 967 13.28 -17.98 27.54
CA ALA A 967 14.30 -18.92 27.06
C ALA A 967 13.80 -19.78 25.90
N HIS A 968 12.56 -20.28 25.97
CA HIS A 968 11.92 -21.01 24.88
C HIS A 968 11.64 -20.08 23.68
N GLY A 969 11.22 -18.84 23.94
CA GLY A 969 10.97 -17.83 22.91
C GLY A 969 12.21 -17.39 22.11
N LEU A 970 13.44 -17.67 22.57
CA LEU A 970 14.65 -17.41 21.77
C LEU A 970 14.73 -18.28 20.50
N VAL A 971 13.97 -19.38 20.47
CA VAL A 971 13.93 -20.34 19.36
C VAL A 971 12.51 -20.60 18.86
N ASP A 972 11.51 -19.85 19.35
CA ASP A 972 10.10 -19.99 18.97
C ASP A 972 9.27 -18.72 19.36
N ASN A 973 7.94 -18.80 19.32
CA ASN A 973 7.05 -17.70 19.73
C ASN A 973 7.03 -17.44 21.24
N MET A 974 6.95 -16.17 21.63
CA MET A 974 6.74 -15.78 23.04
C MET A 974 5.39 -15.10 23.29
N PHE A 975 4.87 -14.31 22.35
CA PHE A 975 3.72 -13.45 22.65
C PHE A 975 2.63 -13.46 21.58
N PHE A 976 2.96 -13.43 20.29
CA PHE A 976 1.98 -13.24 19.21
C PHE A 976 1.13 -14.49 18.87
N LEU A 977 0.69 -15.21 19.90
CA LEU A 977 -0.33 -16.24 19.85
C LEU A 977 -1.34 -15.96 20.96
N THR A 978 -2.64 -16.14 20.68
CA THR A 978 -3.73 -15.74 21.59
C THR A 978 -3.58 -16.32 22.99
N ASP A 979 -3.30 -17.62 23.11
CA ASP A 979 -3.12 -18.27 24.41
C ASP A 979 -1.88 -17.76 25.14
N LEU A 980 -0.74 -17.63 24.45
CA LEU A 980 0.50 -17.12 25.04
C LEU A 980 0.37 -15.67 25.53
N ALA A 981 -0.30 -14.80 24.76
CA ALA A 981 -0.58 -13.42 25.14
C ALA A 981 -1.51 -13.34 26.35
N LEU A 982 -2.55 -14.18 26.40
CA LEU A 982 -3.47 -14.23 27.54
C LEU A 982 -2.81 -14.81 28.80
N VAL A 983 -1.95 -15.83 28.69
CA VAL A 983 -1.14 -16.33 29.82
C VAL A 983 -0.16 -15.25 30.30
N PHE A 984 0.44 -14.49 29.38
CA PHE A 984 1.32 -13.37 29.71
C PHE A 984 0.55 -12.29 30.49
N ALA A 985 -0.61 -11.85 29.98
CA ALA A 985 -1.50 -10.91 30.65
C ALA A 985 -1.98 -11.41 32.03
N LEU A 986 -2.33 -12.69 32.14
CA LEU A 986 -2.70 -13.32 33.41
C LEU A 986 -1.55 -13.24 34.41
N THR A 987 -0.33 -13.57 33.97
CA THR A 987 0.88 -13.55 34.81
C THR A 987 1.16 -12.14 35.33
N LEU A 988 1.06 -11.11 34.47
CA LEU A 988 1.17 -9.71 34.89
C LEU A 988 0.06 -9.31 35.88
N GLY A 989 -1.19 -9.67 35.58
CA GLY A 989 -2.36 -9.34 36.40
C GLY A 989 -2.32 -9.98 37.79
N VAL A 990 -1.93 -11.25 37.88
CA VAL A 990 -1.78 -11.99 39.15
C VAL A 990 -0.69 -11.34 40.00
N VAL A 991 0.46 -10.98 39.42
CA VAL A 991 1.51 -10.24 40.15
C VAL A 991 1.00 -8.90 40.68
N GLY A 992 0.21 -8.17 39.88
CA GLY A 992 -0.46 -6.94 40.29
C GLY A 992 -1.40 -7.13 41.49
N LEU A 993 -2.20 -8.20 41.49
CA LEU A 993 -3.10 -8.54 42.61
C LEU A 993 -2.33 -8.89 43.89
N LEU A 994 -1.28 -9.71 43.80
CA LEU A 994 -0.44 -10.09 44.94
C LEU A 994 0.30 -8.89 45.56
N ARG A 995 0.62 -7.87 44.74
CA ARG A 995 1.22 -6.62 45.22
C ARG A 995 0.25 -5.77 46.05
N ARG A 996 -1.03 -5.75 45.68
CA ARG A 996 -2.07 -4.91 46.32
C ARG A 996 -2.60 -5.45 47.64
N GLU A 997 -2.27 -6.70 47.99
CA GLU A 997 -2.54 -7.33 49.30
C GLU A 997 -1.67 -6.72 50.43
N ARG A 998 -1.51 -5.38 50.46
CA ARG A 998 -0.72 -4.63 51.46
C ARG A 998 -1.45 -3.38 51.95
N GLY A 999 -2.75 -3.28 51.74
CA GLY A 999 -3.57 -2.11 52.09
C GLY A 999 -4.90 -2.43 52.77
N GLU A 1000 -4.96 -3.51 53.55
CA GLU A 1000 -6.00 -3.72 54.58
C GLU A 1000 -5.33 -3.85 55.94
#